data_AF-A0AAV2ADL7-F1
#
_entry.id   AF-A0AAV2ADL7-F1
#
_cell.length_a   1.000
_cell.length_b   1.000
_cell.length_c   1.000
_cell.angle_alpha   90.00
_cell.angle_beta   90.00
_cell.angle_gamma   90.00
#
_symmetry.space_group_name_H-M   'P 1'
#
loop_
_entity.id
_entity.type
_entity.pdbx_description
1 polymer ?
#
loop_
_entity_poly.entity_id
_entity_poly.type
_entity_poly.pdbx_seq_one_letter_code
_entity_poly.pdbx_strand_id
1 'polypeptide(L)'
;MCSIVILMIFISSFHQVLLATSSKKDGHCVMYDQCKGYDGAAPCVYKGPPKQLEKDFQIDGNITAVQLLQELCPEFAFDDDPYVCCSAKQLSNFKEQMDLAEVAGFSRCPSCYHNFRQLICFLSCSPWQNEYLNVTKSYWYKKKDGSENEVVEEAEYHLSELYAYSLFDSCKELQGFIPGTLFLDFACGSWGGKQCSPERWLEFIGSTPYDGGQSPFKCHYVLHVEDKININGQTFYPMKEPHFKCSEAPRPDLSACNCYDCKEACSVQALAPPVIPTIPEPFHIFKRDGPTVVAALVFVLFVITITMIFCCHKNPGFTLHQLYPVPDPTTSPTSINLGSLEEIEPLRSKANPVSVSRTKPQRRSQKLQTKPSKFQRLGSGFEKCLESQFQSWGLYVSERPITIMIVSLFVCSVFSFGLFLNFDVTTNPVDLWVSSGSEARRDMEDYNKHFGPFYRIEHIIITPKNQESFYYPVVLNHELKNISWGPVFQQDFLLAALDLQLQIENLTAAFDNDTIHLKDICLSPLKPLNSACAIQSIFGFYQNKADFFQNETDYLTHFKRCSSAPKDSKCFAPFGGPIDSAAVVLGGFNETYDSAQALVIAIPVINYNDYDMTLKARVWESKFLSFIKNYSHPLMNIAYKAERSIQDEIERGSHSDLLTVAISYMLMFGYITVSLGEYHECKTLLVESKFTLGFFGVLIVLISVISSLGLFTFLGIPATLIIVEVIPFLVLAVGVDNIFILVQAFQRGEKKPGQSLEERIGYVVGKVAPSMLLSSISMSSCFFIGTLTEMPAVRLFALYAGVALLVNFFLQMTCFLGLFILDSKRQECQYAKANFEFLLQPAD
;
A
#
# COMPACT_ATOMS: atom_id res chain seq x y z
N MET A 1 40.49 43.50 -48.93
CA MET A 1 40.07 42.11 -48.63
C MET A 1 41.10 41.06 -49.05
N CYS A 2 41.83 41.18 -50.18
CA CYS A 2 42.90 40.21 -50.52
C CYS A 2 44.11 40.20 -49.56
N SER A 3 44.57 41.36 -49.06
CA SER A 3 45.77 41.40 -48.21
C SER A 3 45.60 40.81 -46.80
N ILE A 4 44.36 40.74 -46.28
CA ILE A 4 44.07 40.19 -44.95
C ILE A 4 43.97 38.65 -45.02
N VAL A 5 43.47 38.10 -46.12
CA VAL A 5 43.39 36.65 -46.34
C VAL A 5 44.78 36.05 -46.56
N ILE A 6 45.67 36.76 -47.27
CA ILE A 6 47.06 36.30 -47.46
C ILE A 6 47.85 36.34 -46.14
N LEU A 7 47.59 37.34 -45.28
CA LEU A 7 48.21 37.42 -43.95
C LEU A 7 47.74 36.30 -43.01
N MET A 8 46.44 35.95 -43.04
CA MET A 8 45.89 34.83 -42.26
C MET A 8 46.42 33.46 -42.71
N ILE A 9 46.58 33.25 -44.03
CA ILE A 9 47.16 32.01 -44.57
C ILE A 9 48.66 31.92 -44.26
N PHE A 10 49.40 33.03 -44.28
CA PHE A 10 50.80 33.05 -43.85
C PHE A 10 50.96 32.81 -42.35
N ILE A 11 50.06 33.32 -41.50
CA ILE A 11 50.09 33.08 -40.05
C ILE A 11 49.69 31.63 -39.74
N SER A 12 48.71 31.04 -40.44
CA SER A 12 48.33 29.62 -40.23
C SER A 12 49.41 28.64 -40.68
N SER A 13 50.12 28.95 -41.77
CA SER A 13 51.24 28.13 -42.25
C SER A 13 52.50 28.31 -41.40
N PHE A 14 52.76 29.49 -40.83
CA PHE A 14 53.86 29.67 -39.87
C PHE A 14 53.57 29.00 -38.50
N HIS A 15 52.29 28.91 -38.09
CA HIS A 15 51.91 28.20 -36.86
C HIS A 15 52.01 26.67 -37.01
N GLN A 16 51.68 26.13 -38.20
CA GLN A 16 51.89 24.71 -38.51
C GLN A 16 53.38 24.33 -38.63
N VAL A 17 54.23 25.23 -39.14
CA VAL A 17 55.68 24.98 -39.22
C VAL A 17 56.37 25.09 -37.86
N LEU A 18 55.85 25.91 -36.92
CA LEU A 18 56.40 25.97 -35.56
C LEU A 18 56.08 24.72 -34.71
N LEU A 19 54.95 24.04 -34.98
CA LEU A 19 54.60 22.77 -34.33
C LEU A 19 55.35 21.56 -34.92
N ALA A 20 55.80 21.64 -36.17
CA ALA A 20 56.56 20.58 -36.85
C ALA A 20 58.04 20.51 -36.45
N THR A 21 58.51 21.41 -35.57
CA THR A 21 59.84 21.33 -34.95
C THR A 21 59.75 21.43 -33.43
N SER A 22 58.83 20.70 -32.80
CA SER A 22 59.06 20.27 -31.42
C SER A 22 60.12 19.18 -31.46
N SER A 23 61.32 19.53 -30.98
CA SER A 23 62.48 18.67 -30.81
C SER A 23 62.08 17.22 -30.48
N LYS A 24 62.63 16.24 -31.22
CA LYS A 24 62.85 14.88 -30.72
C LYS A 24 63.61 15.00 -29.38
N LYS A 25 62.90 15.19 -28.28
CA LYS A 25 63.44 14.94 -26.94
C LYS A 25 63.56 13.43 -26.84
N ASP A 26 64.72 12.95 -26.40
CA ASP A 26 64.96 11.53 -26.17
C ASP A 26 64.00 11.00 -25.09
N GLY A 27 62.80 10.58 -25.50
CA GLY A 27 61.83 9.92 -24.63
C GLY A 27 62.45 8.64 -24.04
N HIS A 28 62.09 8.32 -22.80
CA HIS A 28 62.53 7.11 -22.13
C HIS A 28 61.34 6.40 -21.49
N CYS A 29 61.27 5.09 -21.70
CA CYS A 29 60.29 4.25 -21.07
C CYS A 29 60.76 3.85 -19.66
N VAL A 30 59.80 3.46 -18.82
CA VAL A 30 60.07 2.87 -17.51
C VAL A 30 59.66 1.39 -17.48
N MET A 31 58.67 1.04 -18.30
CA MET A 31 58.20 -0.32 -18.50
C MET A 31 57.93 -0.60 -19.98
N TYR A 32 58.03 -1.86 -20.39
CA TYR A 32 57.75 -2.30 -21.76
C TYR A 32 57.47 -3.80 -21.79
N ASP A 33 56.47 -4.20 -22.57
CA ASP A 33 56.02 -5.59 -22.73
C ASP A 33 55.45 -6.21 -21.43
N GLN A 34 54.85 -7.39 -21.59
CA GLN A 34 54.13 -8.06 -20.52
C GLN A 34 54.89 -9.26 -19.96
N CYS A 35 55.04 -9.27 -18.64
CA CYS A 35 55.65 -10.31 -17.84
C CYS A 35 54.58 -11.11 -17.09
N LYS A 36 54.88 -12.37 -16.73
CA LYS A 36 54.04 -13.14 -15.80
C LYS A 36 54.40 -12.76 -14.38
N GLY A 37 53.48 -12.10 -13.68
CA GLY A 37 53.59 -11.79 -12.26
C GLY A 37 52.82 -12.77 -11.37
N TYR A 38 52.86 -12.55 -10.06
CA TYR A 38 52.14 -13.35 -9.06
C TYR A 38 50.62 -13.20 -9.15
N ASP A 39 50.12 -11.98 -9.32
CA ASP A 39 48.68 -11.64 -9.31
C ASP A 39 48.07 -11.50 -10.71
N GLY A 40 48.83 -11.86 -11.75
CA GLY A 40 48.41 -11.71 -13.14
C GLY A 40 49.55 -11.28 -14.04
N ALA A 41 49.22 -10.79 -15.23
CA ALA A 41 50.20 -10.41 -16.22
C ALA A 41 50.55 -8.91 -16.08
N ALA A 42 51.69 -8.63 -15.47
CA ALA A 42 52.17 -7.28 -15.12
C ALA A 42 53.25 -6.77 -16.09
N PRO A 43 53.51 -5.45 -16.18
CA PRO A 43 54.56 -4.91 -17.04
C PRO A 43 55.97 -5.35 -16.63
N CYS A 44 56.86 -5.52 -17.61
CA CYS A 44 58.28 -5.73 -17.34
C CYS A 44 59.00 -4.38 -17.17
N VAL A 45 60.01 -4.32 -16.29
CA VAL A 45 60.86 -3.12 -16.13
C VAL A 45 61.70 -2.93 -17.39
N TYR A 46 61.68 -1.73 -17.97
CA TYR A 46 62.47 -1.39 -19.15
C TYR A 46 62.81 0.10 -19.16
N LYS A 47 64.11 0.41 -19.05
CA LYS A 47 64.64 1.79 -18.95
C LYS A 47 65.22 2.34 -20.25
N GLY A 48 64.81 1.79 -21.39
CA GLY A 48 65.34 2.15 -22.71
C GLY A 48 64.47 3.18 -23.45
N PRO A 49 64.86 3.55 -24.68
CA PRO A 49 64.05 4.44 -25.51
C PRO A 49 62.75 3.75 -25.98
N PRO A 50 61.70 4.53 -26.32
CA PRO A 50 60.48 4.06 -26.96
C PRO A 50 60.76 3.19 -28.17
N LYS A 51 59.94 2.15 -28.35
CA LYS A 51 60.08 1.21 -29.47
C LYS A 51 58.99 1.47 -30.50
N GLN A 52 59.31 1.15 -31.75
CA GLN A 52 58.32 1.18 -32.83
C GLN A 52 57.28 0.07 -32.60
N LEU A 53 56.00 0.42 -32.74
CA LEU A 53 54.91 -0.54 -32.54
C LEU A 53 54.90 -1.62 -33.64
N GLU A 54 54.71 -2.88 -33.24
CA GLU A 54 54.68 -4.04 -34.15
C GLU A 54 53.45 -3.98 -35.09
N LYS A 55 53.69 -3.81 -36.41
CA LYS A 55 52.60 -3.67 -37.41
C LYS A 55 51.87 -4.98 -37.75
N ASP A 56 52.56 -6.11 -37.64
CA ASP A 56 52.08 -7.42 -38.15
C ASP A 56 51.33 -8.26 -37.10
N PHE A 57 51.11 -7.74 -35.89
CA PHE A 57 50.39 -8.45 -34.84
C PHE A 57 48.88 -8.29 -35.05
N GLN A 58 48.25 -9.30 -35.67
CA GLN A 58 46.80 -9.37 -35.83
C GLN A 58 46.14 -9.79 -34.51
N ILE A 59 45.24 -8.95 -34.01
CA ILE A 59 44.38 -9.24 -32.86
C ILE A 59 42.97 -9.42 -33.41
N ASP A 60 42.34 -10.56 -33.11
CA ASP A 60 40.95 -10.93 -33.46
C ASP A 60 40.39 -10.32 -34.75
N GLY A 61 40.73 -10.94 -35.88
CA GLY A 61 39.85 -10.96 -37.06
C GLY A 61 39.84 -9.77 -38.02
N ASN A 62 40.64 -8.69 -37.84
CA ASN A 62 41.10 -7.75 -38.91
C ASN A 62 41.76 -6.45 -38.40
N ILE A 63 41.88 -6.20 -37.09
CA ILE A 63 42.40 -4.91 -36.56
C ILE A 63 43.93 -5.00 -36.38
N THR A 64 44.65 -3.99 -36.90
CA THR A 64 46.11 -3.86 -36.70
C THR A 64 46.43 -3.18 -35.37
N ALA A 65 47.60 -3.45 -34.79
CA ALA A 65 48.01 -2.83 -33.52
C ALA A 65 48.02 -1.28 -33.56
N VAL A 66 48.32 -0.69 -34.72
CA VAL A 66 48.26 0.77 -34.94
C VAL A 66 46.82 1.28 -34.94
N GLN A 67 45.89 0.57 -35.57
CA GLN A 67 44.45 0.92 -35.50
C GLN A 67 43.92 0.79 -34.07
N LEU A 68 44.37 -0.23 -33.33
CA LEU A 68 44.01 -0.39 -31.92
C LEU A 68 44.56 0.75 -31.06
N LEU A 69 45.79 1.19 -31.32
CA LEU A 69 46.36 2.37 -30.68
C LEU A 69 45.56 3.63 -31.03
N GLN A 70 45.13 3.80 -32.28
CA GLN A 70 44.32 4.94 -32.70
C GLN A 70 42.93 4.98 -32.04
N GLU A 71 42.34 3.81 -31.79
CA GLU A 71 41.07 3.65 -31.08
C GLU A 71 41.22 3.98 -29.58
N LEU A 72 42.20 3.35 -28.92
CA LEU A 72 42.40 3.44 -27.47
C LEU A 72 43.12 4.72 -27.03
N CYS A 73 44.25 5.04 -27.66
CA CYS A 73 45.13 6.15 -27.30
C CYS A 73 45.49 6.99 -28.54
N PRO A 74 44.54 7.72 -29.15
CA PRO A 74 44.79 8.55 -30.34
C PRO A 74 45.88 9.60 -30.12
N GLU A 75 46.16 9.96 -28.86
CA GLU A 75 47.16 10.95 -28.45
C GLU A 75 48.59 10.49 -28.74
N PHE A 76 48.79 9.23 -29.14
CA PHE A 76 50.10 8.68 -29.52
C PHE A 76 50.13 8.16 -30.96
N ALA A 77 49.04 8.30 -31.71
CA ALA A 77 48.88 7.78 -33.08
C ALA A 77 49.05 8.88 -34.15
N PHE A 78 50.01 9.79 -33.97
CA PHE A 78 50.23 10.92 -34.89
C PHE A 78 50.96 10.56 -36.19
N ASP A 79 51.80 9.53 -36.15
CA ASP A 79 52.63 9.08 -37.28
C ASP A 79 52.20 7.69 -37.77
N ASP A 80 52.46 7.37 -39.04
CA ASP A 80 52.27 6.02 -39.62
C ASP A 80 53.13 4.94 -38.92
N ASP A 81 54.12 5.38 -38.13
CA ASP A 81 55.10 4.60 -37.40
C ASP A 81 55.30 5.14 -35.97
N PRO A 82 54.32 4.93 -35.05
CA PRO A 82 54.39 5.50 -33.72
C PRO A 82 55.43 4.79 -32.84
N TYR A 83 56.28 5.59 -32.19
CA TYR A 83 57.20 5.13 -31.16
C TYR A 83 56.51 5.25 -29.78
N VAL A 84 56.29 4.11 -29.13
CA VAL A 84 55.53 4.01 -27.88
C VAL A 84 56.23 3.11 -26.87
N CYS A 85 55.84 3.21 -25.60
CA CYS A 85 56.37 2.38 -24.51
C CYS A 85 55.54 1.12 -24.23
N CYS A 86 54.62 0.73 -25.13
CA CYS A 86 53.79 -0.47 -24.97
C CYS A 86 53.91 -1.45 -26.13
N SER A 87 53.73 -2.75 -25.85
CA SER A 87 53.67 -3.81 -26.86
C SER A 87 52.24 -4.07 -27.34
N ALA A 88 52.08 -4.74 -28.49
CA ALA A 88 50.75 -5.08 -29.03
C ALA A 88 49.92 -5.94 -28.07
N LYS A 89 50.55 -6.78 -27.25
CA LYS A 89 49.90 -7.59 -26.20
C LYS A 89 49.41 -6.76 -25.02
N GLN A 90 50.16 -5.70 -24.65
CA GLN A 90 49.71 -4.77 -23.63
C GLN A 90 48.48 -4.00 -24.12
N LEU A 91 48.47 -3.58 -25.39
CA LEU A 91 47.32 -2.93 -26.02
C LEU A 91 46.10 -3.84 -26.11
N SER A 92 46.25 -5.13 -26.46
CA SER A 92 45.12 -6.06 -26.52
C SER A 92 44.46 -6.24 -25.14
N ASN A 93 45.25 -6.45 -24.10
CA ASN A 93 44.73 -6.62 -22.74
C ASN A 93 44.16 -5.32 -22.20
N PHE A 94 44.75 -4.18 -22.58
CA PHE A 94 44.20 -2.88 -22.23
C PHE A 94 42.82 -2.69 -22.87
N LYS A 95 42.60 -3.14 -24.12
CA LYS A 95 41.27 -3.16 -24.75
C LYS A 95 40.27 -3.95 -23.91
N GLU A 96 40.59 -5.19 -23.54
CA GLU A 96 39.69 -6.04 -22.74
C GLU A 96 39.29 -5.38 -21.40
N GLN A 97 40.24 -4.72 -20.74
CA GLN A 97 39.98 -4.00 -19.49
C GLN A 97 39.12 -2.74 -19.70
N MET A 98 39.35 -2.00 -20.78
CA MET A 98 38.57 -0.81 -21.13
C MET A 98 37.15 -1.15 -21.58
N ASP A 99 36.96 -2.27 -22.31
CA ASP A 99 35.65 -2.77 -22.72
C ASP A 99 34.81 -3.14 -21.48
N LEU A 100 35.43 -3.77 -20.47
CA LEU A 100 34.77 -4.06 -19.20
C LEU A 100 34.37 -2.77 -18.47
N ALA A 101 35.24 -1.77 -18.44
CA ALA A 101 34.97 -0.47 -17.82
C ALA A 101 33.82 0.27 -18.54
N GLU A 102 33.79 0.19 -19.87
CA GLU A 102 32.76 0.82 -20.70
C GLU A 102 31.35 0.27 -20.40
N VAL A 103 31.23 -1.06 -20.27
CA VAL A 103 29.98 -1.74 -19.88
C VAL A 103 29.60 -1.42 -18.43
N ALA A 104 30.58 -1.23 -17.54
CA ALA A 104 30.33 -0.93 -16.12
C ALA A 104 29.68 0.45 -15.89
N GLY A 105 29.81 1.39 -16.82
CA GLY A 105 29.08 2.67 -16.80
C GLY A 105 29.72 3.81 -17.57
N PHE A 106 31.00 3.72 -17.92
CA PHE A 106 31.70 4.82 -18.58
C PHE A 106 31.15 5.19 -19.97
N SER A 107 30.48 4.25 -20.67
CA SER A 107 29.80 4.51 -21.95
C SER A 107 28.75 5.63 -21.88
N ARG A 108 28.21 5.93 -20.69
CA ARG A 108 27.15 6.93 -20.50
C ARG A 108 27.66 8.37 -20.55
N CYS A 109 28.94 8.60 -20.25
CA CYS A 109 29.54 9.93 -20.22
C CYS A 109 30.90 9.95 -20.96
N PRO A 110 30.91 10.40 -22.23
CA PRO A 110 32.12 10.38 -23.05
C PRO A 110 33.29 11.19 -22.48
N SER A 111 33.02 12.32 -21.81
CA SER A 111 34.06 13.19 -21.23
C SER A 111 34.78 12.51 -20.05
N CYS A 112 34.02 11.84 -19.18
CA CYS A 112 34.57 11.05 -18.07
C CYS A 112 35.40 9.87 -18.59
N TYR A 113 34.86 9.13 -19.57
CA TYR A 113 35.60 8.03 -20.20
C TYR A 113 36.89 8.50 -20.86
N HIS A 114 36.85 9.64 -21.55
CA HIS A 114 38.03 10.24 -22.17
C HIS A 114 39.13 10.51 -21.14
N ASN A 115 38.82 11.19 -20.05
CA ASN A 115 39.77 11.53 -18.99
C ASN A 115 40.34 10.24 -18.33
N PHE A 116 39.50 9.23 -18.09
CA PHE A 116 39.92 7.97 -17.48
C PHE A 116 40.82 7.15 -18.42
N ARG A 117 40.42 7.01 -19.68
CA ARG A 117 41.21 6.37 -20.73
C ARG A 117 42.57 7.04 -20.90
N GLN A 118 42.61 8.38 -20.93
CA GLN A 118 43.83 9.15 -21.07
C GLN A 118 44.78 8.93 -19.87
N LEU A 119 44.27 8.83 -18.64
CA LEU A 119 45.07 8.49 -17.46
C LEU A 119 45.83 7.17 -17.66
N ILE A 120 45.13 6.12 -18.12
CA ILE A 120 45.72 4.79 -18.31
C ILE A 120 46.60 4.71 -19.57
N CYS A 121 46.25 5.44 -20.63
CA CYS A 121 47.09 5.58 -21.84
C CYS A 121 48.45 6.20 -21.51
N PHE A 122 48.48 7.27 -20.71
CA PHE A 122 49.72 7.92 -20.30
C PHE A 122 50.53 7.07 -19.32
N LEU A 123 49.87 6.29 -18.47
CA LEU A 123 50.53 5.27 -17.66
C LEU A 123 51.20 4.22 -18.56
N SER A 124 50.49 3.67 -19.55
CA SER A 124 50.88 2.44 -20.23
C SER A 124 51.73 2.61 -21.50
N CYS A 125 51.44 3.61 -22.34
CA CYS A 125 51.97 3.67 -23.71
C CYS A 125 52.77 4.93 -24.05
N SER A 126 52.73 5.97 -23.22
CA SER A 126 53.39 7.25 -23.51
C SER A 126 54.90 7.11 -23.74
N PRO A 127 55.47 7.80 -24.75
CA PRO A 127 56.91 7.78 -25.02
C PRO A 127 57.76 8.52 -23.97
N TRP A 128 57.15 9.28 -23.06
CA TRP A 128 57.84 10.05 -22.00
C TRP A 128 57.49 9.58 -20.58
N GLN A 129 57.23 8.27 -20.41
CA GLN A 129 56.88 7.69 -19.10
C GLN A 129 57.82 8.10 -17.97
N ASN A 130 59.12 8.22 -18.24
CA ASN A 130 60.13 8.57 -17.22
C ASN A 130 59.96 9.98 -16.62
N GLU A 131 59.19 10.86 -17.24
CA GLU A 131 58.96 12.21 -16.71
C GLU A 131 58.03 12.20 -15.49
N TYR A 132 57.11 11.25 -15.37
CA TYR A 132 56.08 11.22 -14.30
C TYR A 132 55.90 9.86 -13.62
N LEU A 133 56.51 8.79 -14.14
CA LEU A 133 56.40 7.44 -13.59
C LEU A 133 57.74 6.98 -13.03
N ASN A 134 57.70 6.36 -11.85
CA ASN A 134 58.86 5.78 -11.19
C ASN A 134 58.54 4.39 -10.65
N VAL A 135 59.39 3.39 -10.91
CA VAL A 135 59.23 2.04 -10.33
C VAL A 135 59.94 1.98 -8.99
N THR A 136 59.17 1.82 -7.92
CA THR A 136 59.68 1.78 -6.54
C THR A 136 60.16 0.37 -6.17
N LYS A 137 59.43 -0.66 -6.63
CA LYS A 137 59.70 -2.05 -6.28
C LYS A 137 59.51 -2.98 -7.48
N SER A 138 60.45 -3.91 -7.65
CA SER A 138 60.42 -4.92 -8.70
C SER A 138 61.04 -6.23 -8.21
N TYR A 139 60.66 -7.33 -8.85
CA TYR A 139 61.21 -8.66 -8.56
C TYR A 139 61.56 -9.41 -9.84
N TRP A 140 62.49 -10.35 -9.74
CA TRP A 140 62.95 -11.16 -10.86
C TRP A 140 62.13 -12.44 -10.99
N TYR A 141 61.47 -12.61 -12.13
CA TYR A 141 60.72 -13.82 -12.48
C TYR A 141 61.52 -14.68 -13.46
N LYS A 142 61.81 -15.93 -13.07
CA LYS A 142 62.49 -16.90 -13.94
C LYS A 142 61.49 -17.60 -14.85
N LYS A 143 61.64 -17.44 -16.17
CA LYS A 143 60.85 -18.22 -17.14
C LYS A 143 61.32 -19.68 -17.16
N LYS A 144 60.44 -20.58 -17.61
CA LYS A 144 60.75 -22.01 -17.81
C LYS A 144 61.92 -22.26 -18.77
N ASP A 145 62.24 -21.28 -19.62
CA ASP A 145 63.32 -21.31 -20.62
C ASP A 145 64.69 -20.79 -20.08
N GLY A 146 64.78 -20.50 -18.78
CA GLY A 146 66.01 -20.05 -18.13
C GLY A 146 66.32 -18.54 -18.24
N SER A 147 65.58 -17.78 -19.05
CA SER A 147 65.66 -16.31 -19.09
C SER A 147 64.96 -15.67 -17.87
N GLU A 148 65.61 -14.69 -17.25
CA GLU A 148 65.05 -13.91 -16.13
C GLU A 148 64.48 -12.58 -16.64
N ASN A 149 63.26 -12.25 -16.25
CA ASN A 149 62.66 -10.95 -16.52
C ASN A 149 62.39 -10.21 -15.21
N GLU A 150 62.74 -8.93 -15.12
CA GLU A 150 62.39 -8.06 -14.00
C GLU A 150 60.95 -7.55 -14.17
N VAL A 151 60.09 -7.82 -13.19
CA VAL A 151 58.65 -7.51 -13.20
C VAL A 151 58.36 -6.39 -12.22
N VAL A 152 57.51 -5.43 -12.62
CA VAL A 152 57.07 -4.33 -11.75
C VAL A 152 56.13 -4.88 -10.67
N GLU A 153 56.44 -4.57 -9.40
CA GLU A 153 55.59 -4.88 -8.25
C GLU A 153 54.82 -3.64 -7.78
N GLU A 154 55.55 -2.54 -7.63
CA GLU A 154 55.03 -1.25 -7.18
C GLU A 154 55.62 -0.12 -8.03
N ALA A 155 54.78 0.84 -8.43
CA ALA A 155 55.20 2.05 -9.13
C ALA A 155 54.47 3.28 -8.60
N GLU A 156 55.17 4.41 -8.56
CA GLU A 156 54.64 5.73 -8.25
C GLU A 156 54.34 6.50 -9.54
N TYR A 157 53.12 6.99 -9.66
CA TYR A 157 52.68 7.82 -10.77
C TYR A 157 52.33 9.21 -10.27
N HIS A 158 53.13 10.20 -10.69
CA HIS A 158 52.97 11.59 -10.32
C HIS A 158 51.96 12.29 -11.26
N LEU A 159 50.86 12.77 -10.69
CA LEU A 159 49.77 13.42 -11.40
C LEU A 159 49.60 14.87 -10.95
N SER A 160 49.14 15.74 -11.86
CA SER A 160 48.64 17.05 -11.47
C SER A 160 47.35 16.91 -10.65
N GLU A 161 47.26 17.61 -9.52
CA GLU A 161 46.05 17.65 -8.68
C GLU A 161 44.83 18.10 -9.49
N LEU A 162 45.00 19.11 -10.33
CA LEU A 162 43.92 19.66 -11.14
C LEU A 162 43.35 18.63 -12.14
N TYR A 163 44.19 17.77 -12.71
CA TYR A 163 43.76 16.68 -13.58
C TYR A 163 42.97 15.62 -12.79
N ALA A 164 43.48 15.20 -11.63
CA ALA A 164 42.83 14.19 -10.79
C ALA A 164 41.44 14.64 -10.29
N TYR A 165 41.33 15.90 -9.86
CA TYR A 165 40.05 16.47 -9.42
C TYR A 165 39.07 16.59 -10.58
N SER A 166 39.49 17.06 -11.75
CA SER A 166 38.60 17.13 -12.92
C SER A 166 38.17 15.75 -13.40
N LEU A 167 39.05 14.76 -13.36
CA LEU A 167 38.73 13.37 -13.68
C LEU A 167 37.65 12.85 -12.73
N PHE A 168 37.82 13.02 -11.42
CA PHE A 168 36.82 12.64 -10.43
C PHE A 168 35.49 13.39 -10.61
N ASP A 169 35.53 14.71 -10.75
CA ASP A 169 34.34 15.54 -10.91
C ASP A 169 33.54 15.21 -12.17
N SER A 170 34.22 14.85 -13.26
CA SER A 170 33.57 14.42 -14.50
C SER A 170 32.81 13.11 -14.36
N CYS A 171 33.17 12.26 -13.38
CA CYS A 171 32.66 10.90 -13.20
C CYS A 171 31.79 10.73 -11.94
N LYS A 172 31.75 11.70 -11.02
CA LYS A 172 31.16 11.53 -9.68
C LYS A 172 29.66 11.27 -9.66
N GLU A 173 28.92 11.73 -10.68
CA GLU A 173 27.46 11.56 -10.79
C GLU A 173 27.04 10.53 -11.85
N LEU A 174 28.02 9.84 -12.42
CA LEU A 174 27.79 8.82 -13.43
C LEU A 174 26.95 7.69 -12.84
N GLN A 175 25.90 7.27 -13.55
CA GLN A 175 25.06 6.17 -13.09
C GLN A 175 25.74 4.84 -13.39
N GLY A 176 25.62 3.89 -12.45
CA GLY A 176 26.10 2.53 -12.64
C GLY A 176 25.16 1.71 -13.53
N PHE A 177 25.55 0.46 -13.79
CA PHE A 177 24.71 -0.52 -14.51
C PHE A 177 23.34 -0.75 -13.85
N ILE A 178 23.23 -0.58 -12.53
CA ILE A 178 21.98 -0.74 -11.79
C ILE A 178 21.30 0.64 -11.64
N PRO A 179 20.05 0.81 -12.13
CA PRO A 179 19.31 2.06 -12.00
C PRO A 179 19.23 2.56 -10.55
N GLY A 180 19.45 3.86 -10.34
CA GLY A 180 19.38 4.48 -9.03
C GLY A 180 20.67 4.38 -8.20
N THR A 181 21.76 3.85 -8.75
CA THR A 181 23.09 3.89 -8.11
C THR A 181 24.16 4.52 -8.96
N LEU A 182 25.20 5.03 -8.30
CA LEU A 182 26.32 5.69 -8.94
C LEU A 182 27.40 4.67 -9.30
N PHE A 183 28.12 4.94 -10.37
CA PHE A 183 29.26 4.15 -10.81
C PHE A 183 30.33 4.05 -9.72
N LEU A 184 30.62 5.16 -9.03
CA LEU A 184 31.57 5.20 -7.91
C LEU A 184 31.14 4.36 -6.70
N ASP A 185 29.87 3.94 -6.59
CA ASP A 185 29.45 3.01 -5.54
C ASP A 185 30.17 1.65 -5.66
N PHE A 186 30.58 1.28 -6.88
CA PHE A 186 31.32 0.06 -7.18
C PHE A 186 32.79 0.32 -7.45
N ALA A 187 33.09 1.48 -8.07
CA ALA A 187 34.43 1.82 -8.51
C ALA A 187 35.30 2.49 -7.42
N CYS A 188 34.85 2.57 -6.16
CA CYS A 188 35.60 3.16 -5.04
C CYS A 188 35.90 2.17 -3.89
N GLY A 189 35.74 0.88 -4.15
CA GLY A 189 36.06 -0.19 -3.20
C GLY A 189 35.29 -0.11 -1.88
N SER A 190 36.01 -0.31 -0.76
CA SER A 190 35.45 -0.35 0.60
C SER A 190 34.86 0.97 1.08
N TRP A 191 35.20 2.10 0.45
CA TRP A 191 34.73 3.43 0.84
C TRP A 191 33.29 3.71 0.38
N GLY A 192 32.82 3.02 -0.68
CA GLY A 192 31.54 3.30 -1.34
C GLY A 192 31.48 4.69 -1.97
N GLY A 193 30.38 5.03 -2.67
CA GLY A 193 30.29 6.30 -3.40
C GLY A 193 30.18 7.54 -2.50
N LYS A 194 29.53 7.42 -1.32
CA LYS A 194 29.32 8.56 -0.40
C LYS A 194 30.60 9.10 0.23
N GLN A 195 31.58 8.24 0.48
CA GLN A 195 32.86 8.63 1.08
C GLN A 195 34.00 8.64 0.05
N CYS A 196 33.68 8.55 -1.23
CA CYS A 196 34.68 8.56 -2.28
C CYS A 196 35.27 9.96 -2.46
N SER A 197 36.59 10.04 -2.57
CA SER A 197 37.34 11.26 -2.92
C SER A 197 38.26 10.95 -4.11
N PRO A 198 38.80 11.96 -4.81
CA PRO A 198 39.72 11.74 -5.91
C PRO A 198 40.90 10.84 -5.52
N GLU A 199 41.47 11.05 -4.33
CA GLU A 199 42.60 10.28 -3.81
C GLU A 199 42.20 8.82 -3.55
N ARG A 200 41.05 8.61 -2.88
CA ARG A 200 40.54 7.27 -2.56
C ARG A 200 40.17 6.47 -3.80
N TRP A 201 39.62 7.16 -4.80
CA TRP A 201 39.28 6.52 -6.07
C TRP A 201 40.53 6.08 -6.82
N LEU A 202 41.53 6.95 -6.93
CA LEU A 202 42.81 6.62 -7.57
C LEU A 202 43.56 5.51 -6.80
N GLU A 203 43.53 5.54 -5.47
CA GLU A 203 44.08 4.46 -4.64
C GLU A 203 43.41 3.11 -4.96
N PHE A 204 42.09 3.09 -5.13
CA PHE A 204 41.36 1.88 -5.53
C PHE A 204 41.73 1.42 -6.95
N ILE A 205 41.79 2.34 -7.92
CA ILE A 205 42.21 2.03 -9.29
C ILE A 205 43.62 1.42 -9.32
N GLY A 206 44.51 1.89 -8.45
CA GLY A 206 45.88 1.40 -8.32
C GLY A 206 46.05 0.15 -7.45
N SER A 207 44.97 -0.36 -6.85
CA SER A 207 45.02 -1.51 -5.93
C SER A 207 44.94 -2.86 -6.65
N THR A 208 45.63 -3.87 -6.12
CA THR A 208 45.69 -5.22 -6.70
C THR A 208 44.44 -6.04 -6.33
N PRO A 209 44.19 -7.19 -7.00
CA PRO A 209 43.10 -8.10 -6.63
C PRO A 209 43.13 -8.57 -5.17
N TYR A 210 44.31 -8.64 -4.55
CA TYR A 210 44.46 -8.97 -3.13
C TYR A 210 43.87 -7.87 -2.22
N ASP A 211 44.11 -6.61 -2.55
CA ASP A 211 43.57 -5.44 -1.84
C ASP A 211 42.09 -5.15 -2.21
N GLY A 212 41.54 -5.89 -3.17
CA GLY A 212 40.16 -5.76 -3.66
C GLY A 212 39.97 -4.88 -4.89
N GLY A 213 41.05 -4.47 -5.56
CA GLY A 213 41.03 -3.77 -6.85
C GLY A 213 41.18 -4.70 -8.05
N GLN A 214 41.54 -4.14 -9.20
CA GLN A 214 41.72 -4.86 -10.47
C GLN A 214 43.07 -4.58 -11.15
N SER A 215 43.95 -3.78 -10.53
CA SER A 215 45.25 -3.43 -11.11
C SER A 215 46.21 -4.63 -11.09
N PRO A 216 46.93 -4.92 -12.18
CA PRO A 216 47.87 -6.04 -12.24
C PRO A 216 49.12 -5.87 -11.36
N PHE A 217 49.41 -4.65 -10.92
CA PHE A 217 50.49 -4.29 -9.99
C PHE A 217 50.04 -3.11 -9.13
N LYS A 218 50.69 -2.84 -8.00
CA LYS A 218 50.31 -1.72 -7.13
C LYS A 218 50.79 -0.40 -7.74
N CYS A 219 49.87 0.50 -8.06
CA CYS A 219 50.20 1.82 -8.58
C CYS A 219 49.81 2.90 -7.57
N HIS A 220 50.80 3.64 -7.07
CA HIS A 220 50.60 4.75 -6.14
C HIS A 220 50.46 6.05 -6.92
N TYR A 221 49.24 6.56 -7.01
CA TYR A 221 48.97 7.86 -7.60
C TYR A 221 49.27 8.96 -6.58
N VAL A 222 50.25 9.81 -6.88
CA VAL A 222 50.68 10.91 -6.01
C VAL A 222 50.31 12.23 -6.66
N LEU A 223 49.44 13.00 -6.00
CA LEU A 223 48.94 14.27 -6.52
C LEU A 223 49.87 15.42 -6.15
N HIS A 224 50.20 16.26 -7.13
CA HIS A 224 51.07 17.43 -6.97
C HIS A 224 50.42 18.69 -7.52
N VAL A 225 50.59 19.80 -6.81
CA VAL A 225 50.16 21.14 -7.25
C VAL A 225 51.20 21.79 -8.17
N GLU A 226 52.48 21.49 -7.92
CA GLU A 226 53.60 22.07 -8.66
C GLU A 226 53.84 21.34 -10.00
N ASP A 227 54.14 22.09 -11.05
CA ASP A 227 54.39 21.54 -12.39
C ASP A 227 55.76 20.83 -12.51
N LYS A 228 56.62 20.94 -11.48
CA LYS A 228 57.95 20.34 -11.45
C LYS A 228 58.31 19.97 -10.02
N ILE A 229 58.59 18.69 -9.79
CA ILE A 229 58.97 18.17 -8.48
C ILE A 229 60.39 17.59 -8.53
N ASN A 230 61.11 17.68 -7.42
CA ASN A 230 62.44 17.09 -7.29
C ASN A 230 62.44 16.13 -6.11
N ILE A 231 62.47 14.82 -6.39
CA ILE A 231 62.45 13.76 -5.39
C ILE A 231 63.76 12.99 -5.52
N ASN A 232 64.53 12.90 -4.43
CA ASN A 232 65.80 12.16 -4.38
C ASN A 232 66.83 12.54 -5.47
N GLY A 233 66.82 13.79 -5.93
CA GLY A 233 67.73 14.29 -6.98
C GLY A 233 67.29 13.98 -8.41
N GLN A 234 66.14 13.32 -8.60
CA GLN A 234 65.47 13.17 -9.89
C GLN A 234 64.36 14.19 -10.03
N THR A 235 64.31 14.84 -11.19
CA THR A 235 63.26 15.80 -11.54
C THR A 235 62.13 15.09 -12.25
N PHE A 236 60.92 15.17 -11.71
CA PHE A 236 59.71 14.69 -12.35
C PHE A 236 58.81 15.87 -12.76
N TYR A 237 58.06 15.69 -13.83
CA TYR A 237 57.04 16.59 -14.33
C TYR A 237 55.71 15.84 -14.25
N PRO A 238 54.87 16.12 -13.23
CA PRO A 238 53.60 15.43 -13.08
C PRO A 238 52.74 15.51 -14.35
N MET A 239 52.01 14.42 -14.67
CA MET A 239 51.16 14.39 -15.87
C MET A 239 50.12 15.52 -15.81
N LYS A 240 50.15 16.39 -16.83
CA LYS A 240 49.28 17.56 -16.94
C LYS A 240 48.78 17.70 -18.37
N GLU A 241 47.82 16.85 -18.71
CA GLU A 241 47.19 16.83 -20.02
C GLU A 241 45.84 17.55 -20.03
N PRO A 242 45.35 17.99 -21.20
CA PRO A 242 44.02 18.58 -21.32
C PRO A 242 42.97 17.56 -20.91
N HIS A 243 42.07 17.98 -20.02
CA HIS A 243 40.97 17.21 -19.48
C HIS A 243 39.67 17.97 -19.76
N PHE A 244 38.57 17.23 -19.87
CA PHE A 244 37.27 17.79 -20.20
C PHE A 244 36.33 17.71 -19.00
N LYS A 245 35.55 18.78 -18.79
CA LYS A 245 34.44 18.73 -17.84
C LYS A 245 33.31 17.86 -18.40
N CYS A 246 32.42 17.37 -17.54
CA CYS A 246 31.29 16.57 -18.00
C CYS A 246 30.27 17.37 -18.83
N SER A 247 30.26 18.71 -18.72
CA SER A 247 29.48 19.63 -19.55
C SER A 247 30.10 19.91 -20.94
N GLU A 248 31.32 19.45 -21.19
CA GLU A 248 32.07 19.70 -22.42
C GLU A 248 32.21 18.43 -23.24
N ALA A 249 32.12 18.54 -24.57
CA ALA A 249 32.35 17.42 -25.47
C ALA A 249 33.87 17.23 -25.69
N PRO A 250 34.42 16.02 -25.50
CA PRO A 250 35.85 15.77 -25.66
C PRO A 250 36.31 15.80 -27.12
N ARG A 251 35.39 15.54 -28.05
CA ARG A 251 35.63 15.56 -29.49
C ARG A 251 34.39 16.08 -30.24
N PRO A 252 34.55 16.68 -31.44
CA PRO A 252 33.44 17.25 -32.19
C PRO A 252 32.40 16.25 -32.71
N ASP A 253 32.74 14.96 -32.78
CA ASP A 253 31.84 13.85 -33.12
C ASP A 253 31.01 13.35 -31.93
N LEU A 254 31.38 13.71 -30.70
CA LEU A 254 30.74 13.28 -29.47
C LEU A 254 29.95 14.44 -28.83
N SER A 255 28.89 14.12 -28.11
CA SER A 255 28.16 15.08 -27.29
C SER A 255 28.73 15.17 -25.87
N ALA A 256 28.46 16.27 -25.17
CA ALA A 256 28.66 16.35 -23.72
C ALA A 256 27.80 15.31 -22.99
N CYS A 257 28.10 15.06 -21.71
CA CYS A 257 27.38 14.07 -20.92
C CYS A 257 25.93 14.49 -20.66
N ASN A 258 25.06 13.50 -20.46
CA ASN A 258 23.66 13.76 -20.13
C ASN A 258 23.51 14.41 -18.75
N CYS A 259 22.52 15.29 -18.60
CA CYS A 259 22.17 15.95 -17.33
C CYS A 259 21.95 14.97 -16.16
N TYR A 260 21.40 13.78 -16.44
CA TYR A 260 21.19 12.75 -15.43
C TYR A 260 22.50 12.14 -14.89
N ASP A 261 23.54 12.10 -15.71
CA ASP A 261 24.87 11.56 -15.40
C ASP A 261 25.88 12.67 -15.00
N CYS A 262 25.51 13.95 -15.18
CA CYS A 262 26.30 15.13 -14.82
C CYS A 262 25.38 16.35 -14.64
N LYS A 263 25.21 16.84 -13.40
CA LYS A 263 24.38 18.03 -13.12
C LYS A 263 24.93 19.31 -13.74
N GLU A 264 26.24 19.42 -13.93
CA GLU A 264 26.85 20.58 -14.58
C GLU A 264 26.46 20.68 -16.07
N ALA A 265 26.05 19.57 -16.70
CA ALA A 265 25.53 19.54 -18.07
C ALA A 265 24.03 19.89 -18.15
N CYS A 266 23.33 20.02 -17.02
CA CYS A 266 21.92 20.37 -17.01
C CYS A 266 21.69 21.85 -17.38
N SER A 267 20.74 22.09 -18.27
CA SER A 267 20.16 23.43 -18.39
C SER A 267 19.42 23.79 -17.09
N VAL A 268 19.44 25.07 -16.69
CA VAL A 268 18.85 25.57 -15.44
C VAL A 268 17.35 25.19 -15.29
N GLN A 269 16.65 24.96 -16.41
CA GLN A 269 15.25 24.53 -16.42
C GLN A 269 15.02 23.03 -16.11
N ALA A 270 16.02 22.17 -16.33
CA ALA A 270 15.91 20.73 -16.02
C ALA A 270 16.16 20.40 -14.54
N LEU A 271 16.81 21.31 -13.80
CA LEU A 271 17.06 21.19 -12.36
C LEU A 271 15.86 21.62 -11.50
N ALA A 272 14.84 22.23 -12.10
CA ALA A 272 13.60 22.55 -11.38
C ALA A 272 12.83 21.23 -11.15
N PRO A 273 12.50 20.87 -9.90
CA PRO A 273 11.71 19.67 -9.64
C PRO A 273 10.40 19.75 -10.44
N PRO A 274 9.94 18.65 -11.05
CA PRO A 274 8.64 18.63 -11.72
C PRO A 274 7.60 19.13 -10.73
N VAL A 275 6.72 20.02 -11.17
CA VAL A 275 5.63 20.52 -10.35
C VAL A 275 4.76 19.33 -10.00
N ILE A 276 4.96 18.79 -8.79
CA ILE A 276 4.13 17.71 -8.27
C ILE A 276 2.70 18.24 -8.33
N PRO A 277 1.76 17.52 -8.98
CA PRO A 277 0.36 17.93 -8.96
C PRO A 277 -0.02 18.07 -7.49
N THR A 278 -0.32 19.31 -7.08
CA THR A 278 -0.70 19.60 -5.71
C THR A 278 -1.87 18.70 -5.37
N ILE A 279 -1.73 17.90 -4.30
CA ILE A 279 -2.83 17.13 -3.72
C ILE A 279 -4.02 18.09 -3.68
N PRO A 280 -5.18 17.75 -4.28
CA PRO A 280 -6.32 18.66 -4.30
C PRO A 280 -6.58 19.09 -2.87
N GLU A 281 -6.43 20.40 -2.62
CA GLU A 281 -6.55 20.94 -1.27
C GLU A 281 -7.89 20.48 -0.68
N PRO A 282 -7.91 20.01 0.59
CA PRO A 282 -9.16 19.64 1.23
C PRO A 282 -10.17 20.78 1.07
N PHE A 283 -11.40 20.44 0.71
CA PHE A 283 -12.45 21.42 0.43
C PHE A 283 -12.59 22.39 1.61
N HIS A 284 -12.17 23.64 1.43
CA HIS A 284 -12.23 24.69 2.43
C HIS A 284 -13.13 25.84 1.99
N ILE A 285 -13.92 26.37 2.93
CA ILE A 285 -14.68 27.60 2.75
C ILE A 285 -14.25 28.55 3.88
N PHE A 286 -13.84 29.78 3.56
CA PHE A 286 -13.35 30.77 4.53
C PHE A 286 -12.24 30.27 5.49
N LYS A 287 -11.27 29.50 4.99
CA LYS A 287 -10.17 28.91 5.81
C LYS A 287 -10.65 28.01 6.96
N ARG A 288 -11.85 27.46 6.84
CA ARG A 288 -12.42 26.42 7.71
C ARG A 288 -12.75 25.22 6.83
N ASP A 289 -12.88 24.04 7.43
CA ASP A 289 -13.33 22.84 6.72
C ASP A 289 -14.66 23.12 6.02
N GLY A 290 -14.66 23.03 4.69
CA GLY A 290 -15.80 23.29 3.84
C GLY A 290 -17.03 22.48 4.22
N PRO A 291 -16.93 21.17 4.56
CA PRO A 291 -18.06 20.39 5.04
C PRO A 291 -18.70 20.97 6.29
N THR A 292 -17.89 21.47 7.23
CA THR A 292 -18.38 22.09 8.47
C THR A 292 -19.13 23.39 8.20
N VAL A 293 -18.63 24.22 7.27
CA VAL A 293 -19.29 25.47 6.88
C VAL A 293 -20.60 25.20 6.15
N VAL A 294 -20.62 24.23 5.23
CA VAL A 294 -21.85 23.81 4.54
C VAL A 294 -22.87 23.27 5.54
N ALA A 295 -22.46 22.40 6.46
CA ALA A 295 -23.34 21.86 7.50
C ALA A 295 -23.93 22.98 8.39
N ALA A 296 -23.12 23.96 8.78
CA ALA A 296 -23.58 25.13 9.54
C ALA A 296 -24.56 25.99 8.74
N LEU A 297 -24.30 26.23 7.45
CA LEU A 297 -25.22 26.97 6.57
C LEU A 297 -26.55 26.26 6.39
N VAL A 298 -26.53 24.93 6.18
CA VAL A 298 -27.74 24.10 6.09
C VAL A 298 -28.52 24.16 7.42
N PHE A 299 -27.84 24.07 8.56
CA PHE A 299 -28.49 24.20 9.87
C PHE A 299 -29.15 25.57 10.05
N VAL A 300 -28.46 26.66 9.71
CA VAL A 300 -29.00 28.02 9.81
C VAL A 300 -30.20 28.20 8.88
N LEU A 301 -30.11 27.75 7.61
CA LEU A 301 -31.22 27.79 6.67
C LEU A 301 -32.41 26.97 7.18
N PHE A 302 -32.18 25.79 7.76
CA PHE A 302 -33.22 24.96 8.35
C PHE A 302 -33.92 25.66 9.53
N VAL A 303 -33.16 26.29 10.43
CA VAL A 303 -33.73 27.06 11.54
C VAL A 303 -34.51 28.29 11.04
N ILE A 304 -33.99 29.01 10.04
CA ILE A 304 -34.66 30.16 9.45
C ILE A 304 -35.96 29.74 8.75
N THR A 305 -35.95 28.66 7.99
CA THR A 305 -37.15 28.16 7.30
C THR A 305 -38.20 27.70 8.30
N ILE A 306 -37.83 26.95 9.35
CA ILE A 306 -38.76 26.55 10.42
C ILE A 306 -39.33 27.79 11.13
N THR A 307 -38.49 28.73 11.52
CA THR A 307 -38.94 29.94 12.22
C THR A 307 -39.81 30.83 11.32
N MET A 308 -39.50 30.94 10.03
CA MET A 308 -40.35 31.63 9.06
C MET A 308 -41.69 30.92 8.87
N ILE A 309 -41.72 29.60 8.76
CA ILE A 309 -42.97 28.83 8.70
C ILE A 309 -43.80 29.09 9.96
N PHE A 310 -43.19 29.04 11.15
CA PHE A 310 -43.86 29.28 12.42
C PHE A 310 -44.38 30.73 12.56
N CYS A 311 -43.57 31.72 12.15
CA CYS A 311 -43.93 33.13 12.17
C CYS A 311 -45.00 33.49 11.11
N CYS A 312 -44.94 32.89 9.92
CA CYS A 312 -45.94 33.09 8.86
C CYS A 312 -47.26 32.36 9.16
N HIS A 313 -47.23 31.23 9.87
CA HIS A 313 -48.46 30.57 10.37
C HIS A 313 -49.06 31.29 11.58
N LYS A 314 -48.28 32.11 12.30
CA LYS A 314 -48.79 32.98 13.36
C LYS A 314 -49.43 34.24 12.75
N ASN A 315 -50.60 34.09 12.14
CA ASN A 315 -51.36 35.25 11.67
C ASN A 315 -51.81 36.14 12.86
N PRO A 316 -51.74 37.48 12.74
CA PRO A 316 -52.06 38.42 13.81
C PRO A 316 -53.57 38.55 13.92
N GLY A 317 -54.16 37.88 14.91
CA GLY A 317 -55.61 37.87 15.08
C GLY A 317 -56.04 37.47 16.49
N PHE A 318 -55.33 37.90 17.52
CA PHE A 318 -55.86 37.88 18.88
C PHE A 318 -55.36 39.10 19.64
N THR A 319 -56.17 40.15 19.61
CA THR A 319 -55.99 41.38 20.37
C THR A 319 -56.13 41.11 21.87
N LEU A 320 -55.13 41.58 22.60
CA LEU A 320 -55.07 41.74 24.05
C LEU A 320 -56.31 42.48 24.57
N HIS A 321 -57.12 41.84 25.41
CA HIS A 321 -57.93 42.57 26.37
C HIS A 321 -58.17 41.77 27.67
N GLN A 322 -57.78 42.42 28.76
CA GLN A 322 -58.25 42.28 30.15
C GLN A 322 -57.63 41.25 31.13
N LEU A 323 -56.83 41.85 32.03
CA LEU A 323 -56.77 41.71 33.49
C LEU A 323 -56.43 40.34 34.11
N TYR A 324 -55.21 40.27 34.64
CA TYR A 324 -54.92 39.52 35.88
C TYR A 324 -55.41 40.32 37.10
N PRO A 325 -55.77 39.62 38.18
CA PRO A 325 -55.10 39.88 39.45
C PRO A 325 -54.30 38.65 39.90
N VAL A 326 -53.17 38.97 40.52
CA VAL A 326 -52.10 38.10 41.03
C VAL A 326 -52.60 37.13 42.12
N PRO A 327 -52.03 35.92 42.21
CA PRO A 327 -51.88 35.23 43.49
C PRO A 327 -50.42 34.97 43.88
N ASP A 328 -50.18 35.09 45.19
CA ASP A 328 -48.94 34.86 45.94
C ASP A 328 -48.41 33.40 45.89
N PRO A 329 -47.13 33.18 46.29
CA PRO A 329 -46.39 31.94 46.04
C PRO A 329 -46.39 31.00 47.24
N THR A 330 -46.82 29.75 47.07
CA THR A 330 -46.38 28.64 47.95
C THR A 330 -46.28 27.32 47.19
N THR A 331 -45.22 26.56 47.54
CA THR A 331 -44.90 25.15 47.24
C THR A 331 -44.22 24.77 45.90
N SER A 332 -42.87 24.74 46.00
CA SER A 332 -41.85 23.76 45.60
C SER A 332 -42.14 22.57 44.64
N PRO A 333 -41.07 22.05 43.98
CA PRO A 333 -41.08 21.64 42.58
C PRO A 333 -41.08 20.12 42.38
N THR A 334 -41.64 19.65 41.26
CA THR A 334 -41.23 18.37 40.67
C THR A 334 -41.46 18.32 39.16
N SER A 335 -40.45 17.73 38.50
CA SER A 335 -40.40 17.18 37.14
C SER A 335 -40.41 18.13 35.94
N ILE A 336 -39.20 18.24 35.41
CA ILE A 336 -38.80 18.60 34.05
C ILE A 336 -39.60 17.79 33.03
N ASN A 337 -40.26 18.49 32.11
CA ASN A 337 -41.04 17.92 31.01
C ASN A 337 -40.11 17.76 29.80
N LEU A 338 -39.67 16.53 29.54
CA LEU A 338 -38.88 16.16 28.37
C LEU A 338 -39.85 15.91 27.21
N GLY A 339 -39.69 16.68 26.13
CA GLY A 339 -40.61 16.72 25.02
C GLY A 339 -40.81 15.36 24.34
N SER A 340 -42.07 14.98 24.16
CA SER A 340 -42.50 14.10 23.08
C SER A 340 -43.99 14.33 22.80
N LEU A 341 -44.31 14.48 21.51
CA LEU A 341 -45.60 14.18 20.89
C LEU A 341 -46.84 14.88 21.46
N GLU A 342 -47.02 16.13 21.05
CA GLU A 342 -48.33 16.80 21.07
C GLU A 342 -48.70 17.21 19.64
N GLU A 343 -49.39 16.33 18.90
CA GLU A 343 -50.49 16.74 18.01
C GLU A 343 -51.36 15.53 17.60
N ILE A 344 -52.08 14.96 18.56
CA ILE A 344 -53.45 14.48 18.33
C ILE A 344 -54.24 14.88 19.58
N GLU A 345 -55.03 15.95 19.47
CA GLU A 345 -55.98 16.33 20.53
C GLU A 345 -56.88 15.12 20.89
N PRO A 346 -57.02 14.79 22.18
CA PRO A 346 -57.96 13.78 22.64
C PRO A 346 -59.35 14.41 22.76
N LEU A 347 -60.33 13.93 22.00
CA LEU A 347 -61.74 14.18 22.30
C LEU A 347 -62.13 13.40 23.56
N ARG A 348 -61.89 14.01 24.74
CA ARG A 348 -62.31 13.49 26.04
C ARG A 348 -63.78 13.86 26.32
N SER A 349 -64.50 12.84 26.79
CA SER A 349 -65.72 12.86 27.60
C SER A 349 -67.06 13.20 26.93
N LYS A 350 -67.87 12.16 26.72
CA LYS A 350 -69.32 12.26 26.96
C LYS A 350 -69.58 12.01 28.45
N ALA A 351 -70.22 12.96 29.11
CA ALA A 351 -70.84 12.77 30.41
C ALA A 351 -72.18 12.04 30.27
N ASN A 352 -72.58 11.38 31.36
CA ASN A 352 -73.78 10.56 31.58
C ASN A 352 -75.14 11.27 31.26
N PRO A 353 -76.24 10.51 31.12
CA PRO A 353 -77.51 11.02 30.58
C PRO A 353 -78.48 11.48 31.68
N VAL A 354 -79.00 12.72 31.62
CA VAL A 354 -80.25 13.12 32.30
C VAL A 354 -81.02 14.18 31.48
N SER A 355 -82.33 14.20 31.69
CA SER A 355 -83.51 14.66 30.94
C SER A 355 -83.78 16.17 30.68
N VAL A 356 -84.36 16.43 29.49
CA VAL A 356 -85.54 17.27 29.15
C VAL A 356 -85.61 18.74 29.64
N SER A 357 -85.53 19.72 28.73
CA SER A 357 -86.66 20.58 28.28
C SER A 357 -86.25 21.85 27.47
N ARG A 358 -86.97 22.07 26.37
CA ARG A 358 -87.38 23.32 25.67
C ARG A 358 -86.64 24.66 25.97
N THR A 359 -86.08 25.33 24.94
CA THR A 359 -86.73 26.43 24.13
C THR A 359 -85.77 27.16 23.15
N LYS A 360 -86.21 27.25 21.87
CA LYS A 360 -86.10 28.36 20.87
C LYS A 360 -84.75 28.80 20.24
N PRO A 361 -84.78 29.41 19.03
CA PRO A 361 -83.81 29.19 17.95
C PRO A 361 -82.84 30.36 17.73
N GLN A 362 -81.61 30.11 17.28
CA GLN A 362 -80.76 31.19 16.76
C GLN A 362 -79.76 30.77 15.67
N ARG A 363 -80.05 31.28 14.47
CA ARG A 363 -79.15 31.74 13.39
C ARG A 363 -77.88 30.93 13.08
N ARG A 364 -78.00 30.16 11.99
CA ARG A 364 -76.96 29.71 11.08
C ARG A 364 -76.02 30.88 10.71
N SER A 365 -74.80 30.89 11.23
CA SER A 365 -73.71 31.70 10.70
C SER A 365 -72.87 30.81 9.79
N GLN A 366 -73.02 31.00 8.47
CA GLN A 366 -72.14 30.42 7.47
C GLN A 366 -70.74 31.00 7.64
N LYS A 367 -69.86 30.29 8.36
CA LYS A 367 -68.42 30.55 8.23
C LYS A 367 -67.93 29.97 6.91
N LEU A 368 -67.41 30.88 6.10
CA LEU A 368 -66.80 30.69 4.79
C LEU A 368 -65.71 29.61 4.85
N GLN A 369 -66.02 28.39 4.41
CA GLN A 369 -65.02 27.37 4.13
C GLN A 369 -64.19 27.84 2.94
N THR A 370 -62.94 28.26 3.20
CA THR A 370 -61.92 28.47 2.17
C THR A 370 -61.76 27.17 1.37
N LYS A 371 -61.94 27.25 0.05
CA LYS A 371 -61.83 26.08 -0.84
C LYS A 371 -60.40 25.52 -0.72
N PRO A 372 -60.21 24.22 -0.43
CA PRO A 372 -58.88 23.63 -0.37
C PRO A 372 -58.18 23.74 -1.72
N SER A 373 -56.87 23.98 -1.69
CA SER A 373 -55.99 24.03 -2.87
C SER A 373 -56.19 22.80 -3.77
N LYS A 374 -56.01 22.95 -5.09
CA LYS A 374 -56.13 21.82 -6.05
C LYS A 374 -55.22 20.65 -5.66
N PHE A 375 -54.03 20.94 -5.12
CA PHE A 375 -53.08 19.93 -4.63
C PHE A 375 -53.58 19.23 -3.36
N GLN A 376 -54.23 19.98 -2.46
CA GLN A 376 -54.79 19.45 -1.22
C GLN A 376 -56.04 18.57 -1.48
N ARG A 377 -56.82 18.89 -2.53
CA ARG A 377 -57.90 18.03 -3.02
C ARG A 377 -57.37 16.75 -3.67
N LEU A 378 -56.29 16.84 -4.44
CA LEU A 378 -55.65 15.67 -5.03
C LEU A 378 -55.06 14.76 -3.95
N GLY A 379 -54.34 15.32 -2.97
CA GLY A 379 -53.76 14.59 -1.84
C GLY A 379 -54.82 13.89 -0.99
N SER A 380 -55.85 14.61 -0.56
CA SER A 380 -56.96 13.99 0.19
C SER A 380 -57.78 12.97 -0.61
N GLY A 381 -57.84 13.11 -1.95
CA GLY A 381 -58.43 12.10 -2.83
C GLY A 381 -57.58 10.83 -2.91
N PHE A 382 -56.25 10.99 -3.03
CA PHE A 382 -55.31 9.88 -3.06
C PHE A 382 -55.25 9.14 -1.71
N GLU A 383 -55.22 9.86 -0.60
CA GLU A 383 -55.25 9.29 0.75
C GLU A 383 -56.52 8.46 0.97
N LYS A 384 -57.70 9.01 0.65
CA LYS A 384 -58.97 8.26 0.72
C LYS A 384 -59.00 7.04 -0.19
N CYS A 385 -58.39 7.13 -1.36
CA CYS A 385 -58.26 6.00 -2.28
C CYS A 385 -57.43 4.87 -1.65
N LEU A 386 -56.26 5.21 -1.10
CA LEU A 386 -55.40 4.25 -0.39
C LEU A 386 -56.11 3.66 0.84
N GLU A 387 -56.77 4.48 1.66
CA GLU A 387 -57.53 4.00 2.81
C GLU A 387 -58.60 2.99 2.39
N SER A 388 -59.36 3.30 1.33
CA SER A 388 -60.41 2.41 0.82
C SER A 388 -59.84 1.11 0.24
N GLN A 389 -58.71 1.18 -0.47
CA GLN A 389 -58.03 0.01 -1.05
C GLN A 389 -57.49 -0.90 0.06
N PHE A 390 -56.80 -0.35 1.04
CA PHE A 390 -56.27 -1.11 2.18
C PHE A 390 -57.37 -1.63 3.10
N GLN A 391 -58.48 -0.91 3.24
CA GLN A 391 -59.65 -1.42 3.96
C GLN A 391 -60.26 -2.64 3.25
N SER A 392 -60.42 -2.57 1.94
CA SER A 392 -60.90 -3.70 1.14
C SER A 392 -59.91 -4.87 1.18
N TRP A 393 -58.61 -4.59 1.16
CA TRP A 393 -57.56 -5.61 1.28
C TRP A 393 -57.59 -6.29 2.65
N GLY A 394 -57.68 -5.51 3.74
CA GLY A 394 -57.77 -6.06 5.09
C GLY A 394 -59.01 -6.93 5.29
N LEU A 395 -60.14 -6.54 4.72
CA LEU A 395 -61.37 -7.33 4.73
C LEU A 395 -61.18 -8.65 3.96
N TYR A 396 -60.63 -8.58 2.76
CA TYR A 396 -60.30 -9.76 1.95
C TYR A 396 -59.35 -10.73 2.67
N VAL A 397 -58.32 -10.20 3.34
CA VAL A 397 -57.39 -11.03 4.13
C VAL A 397 -58.08 -11.67 5.34
N SER A 398 -59.01 -10.96 5.97
CA SER A 398 -59.75 -11.46 7.13
C SER A 398 -60.75 -12.57 6.81
N GLU A 399 -61.29 -12.61 5.59
CA GLU A 399 -62.16 -13.69 5.13
C GLU A 399 -61.39 -14.99 4.87
N ARG A 400 -60.12 -14.90 4.40
CA ARG A 400 -59.33 -16.07 3.99
C ARG A 400 -57.87 -16.06 4.50
N PRO A 401 -57.61 -15.93 5.82
CA PRO A 401 -56.28 -15.69 6.36
C PRO A 401 -55.28 -16.82 6.08
N ILE A 402 -55.71 -18.08 6.18
CA ILE A 402 -54.84 -19.25 6.00
C ILE A 402 -54.36 -19.35 4.54
N THR A 403 -55.24 -19.12 3.56
CA THR A 403 -54.88 -19.26 2.15
C THR A 403 -53.85 -18.21 1.72
N ILE A 404 -54.00 -16.96 2.17
CA ILE A 404 -53.08 -15.87 1.82
C ILE A 404 -51.72 -16.05 2.52
N MET A 405 -51.73 -16.55 3.75
CA MET A 405 -50.49 -16.91 4.46
C MET A 405 -49.72 -18.00 3.71
N ILE A 406 -50.39 -19.06 3.25
CA ILE A 406 -49.74 -20.13 2.48
C ILE A 406 -49.17 -19.60 1.15
N VAL A 407 -49.93 -18.76 0.44
CA VAL A 407 -49.47 -18.18 -0.84
C VAL A 407 -48.27 -17.26 -0.64
N SER A 408 -48.31 -16.38 0.36
CA SER A 408 -47.18 -15.47 0.65
C SER A 408 -45.93 -16.22 1.10
N LEU A 409 -46.06 -17.22 1.96
CA LEU A 409 -44.93 -18.08 2.36
C LEU A 409 -44.39 -18.90 1.18
N PHE A 410 -45.24 -19.37 0.27
CA PHE A 410 -44.80 -20.04 -0.94
C PHE A 410 -43.95 -19.13 -1.84
N VAL A 411 -44.38 -17.89 -2.07
CA VAL A 411 -43.61 -16.90 -2.84
C VAL A 411 -42.24 -16.65 -2.20
N CYS A 412 -42.19 -16.45 -0.88
CA CYS A 412 -40.93 -16.26 -0.16
C CYS A 412 -40.05 -17.51 -0.15
N SER A 413 -40.64 -18.71 -0.10
CA SER A 413 -39.91 -19.96 -0.22
C SER A 413 -39.27 -20.12 -1.61
N VAL A 414 -39.93 -19.66 -2.68
CA VAL A 414 -39.36 -19.65 -4.03
C VAL A 414 -38.15 -18.73 -4.10
N PHE A 415 -38.23 -17.52 -3.51
CA PHE A 415 -37.07 -16.62 -3.44
C PHE A 415 -35.95 -17.19 -2.58
N SER A 416 -36.29 -17.76 -1.42
CA SER A 416 -35.31 -18.37 -0.51
C SER A 416 -34.62 -19.60 -1.10
N PHE A 417 -35.26 -20.30 -2.05
CA PHE A 417 -34.67 -21.47 -2.73
C PHE A 417 -33.37 -21.12 -3.48
N GLY A 418 -33.18 -19.86 -3.89
CA GLY A 418 -31.95 -19.39 -4.52
C GLY A 418 -30.69 -19.55 -3.64
N LEU A 419 -30.84 -19.64 -2.31
CA LEU A 419 -29.72 -19.91 -1.41
C LEU A 419 -29.13 -21.32 -1.58
N PHE A 420 -29.93 -22.30 -2.01
CA PHE A 420 -29.47 -23.68 -2.18
C PHE A 420 -28.77 -23.92 -3.53
N LEU A 421 -28.92 -23.02 -4.50
CA LEU A 421 -28.38 -23.23 -5.84
C LEU A 421 -26.92 -22.80 -5.95
N ASN A 422 -26.58 -21.57 -5.55
CA ASN A 422 -25.23 -20.99 -5.65
C ASN A 422 -25.07 -19.86 -4.61
N PHE A 423 -24.93 -20.21 -3.33
CA PHE A 423 -24.57 -19.23 -2.30
C PHE A 423 -23.05 -19.07 -2.24
N ASP A 424 -22.56 -17.91 -2.69
CA ASP A 424 -21.15 -17.55 -2.65
C ASP A 424 -20.95 -16.29 -1.79
N VAL A 425 -19.84 -16.26 -1.05
CA VAL A 425 -19.48 -15.18 -0.12
C VAL A 425 -18.11 -14.61 -0.49
N THR A 426 -18.08 -13.33 -0.86
CA THR A 426 -16.82 -12.65 -1.18
C THR A 426 -16.04 -12.33 0.10
N THR A 427 -14.86 -12.92 0.24
CA THR A 427 -13.92 -12.67 1.36
C THR A 427 -12.69 -11.86 0.95
N ASN A 428 -12.45 -11.70 -0.35
CA ASN A 428 -11.32 -10.93 -0.85
C ASN A 428 -11.50 -9.43 -0.56
N PRO A 429 -10.61 -8.78 0.20
CA PRO A 429 -10.74 -7.35 0.51
C PRO A 429 -10.72 -6.48 -0.74
N VAL A 430 -9.92 -6.81 -1.77
CA VAL A 430 -9.83 -5.95 -2.95
C VAL A 430 -11.18 -5.87 -3.68
N ASP A 431 -11.89 -6.98 -3.79
CA ASP A 431 -13.20 -7.03 -4.46
C ASP A 431 -14.33 -6.42 -3.61
N LEU A 432 -14.14 -6.32 -2.28
CA LEU A 432 -15.07 -5.67 -1.36
C LEU A 432 -14.95 -4.13 -1.38
N TRP A 433 -13.71 -3.62 -1.41
CA TRP A 433 -13.42 -2.20 -1.20
C TRP A 433 -13.13 -1.43 -2.50
N VAL A 434 -12.67 -2.09 -3.56
CA VAL A 434 -12.28 -1.45 -4.82
C VAL A 434 -13.28 -1.79 -5.92
N SER A 435 -13.80 -0.76 -6.60
CA SER A 435 -14.75 -0.97 -7.71
C SER A 435 -14.04 -1.57 -8.93
N SER A 436 -14.71 -2.48 -9.62
CA SER A 436 -14.15 -3.14 -10.83
C SER A 436 -13.88 -2.17 -11.98
N GLY A 437 -14.60 -1.03 -12.01
CA GLY A 437 -14.42 0.03 -13.01
C GLY A 437 -13.40 1.11 -12.64
N SER A 438 -12.80 1.06 -11.44
CA SER A 438 -11.84 2.08 -11.01
C SER A 438 -10.57 2.06 -11.86
N GLU A 439 -9.90 3.21 -11.96
CA GLU A 439 -8.58 3.32 -12.59
C GLU A 439 -7.55 2.42 -11.89
N ALA A 440 -7.49 2.47 -10.55
CA ALA A 440 -6.59 1.62 -9.78
C ALA A 440 -6.79 0.11 -10.04
N ARG A 441 -8.04 -0.35 -10.25
CA ARG A 441 -8.29 -1.75 -10.59
C ARG A 441 -7.78 -2.09 -12.00
N ARG A 442 -8.00 -1.21 -12.97
CA ARG A 442 -7.51 -1.39 -14.35
C ARG A 442 -5.98 -1.42 -14.39
N ASP A 443 -5.32 -0.53 -13.66
CA ASP A 443 -3.86 -0.48 -13.57
C ASP A 443 -3.30 -1.75 -12.91
N MET A 444 -3.96 -2.22 -11.84
CA MET A 444 -3.60 -3.49 -11.19
C MET A 444 -3.77 -4.69 -12.13
N GLU A 445 -4.87 -4.76 -12.87
CA GLU A 445 -5.12 -5.85 -13.83
C GLU A 445 -4.14 -5.82 -15.00
N ASP A 446 -3.78 -4.63 -15.50
CA ASP A 446 -2.78 -4.46 -16.55
C ASP A 446 -1.37 -4.86 -16.06
N TYR A 447 -1.00 -4.45 -14.85
CA TYR A 447 0.24 -4.86 -14.20
C TYR A 447 0.28 -6.38 -14.03
N ASN A 448 -0.77 -6.98 -13.47
CA ASN A 448 -0.84 -8.43 -13.22
C ASN A 448 -0.78 -9.25 -14.52
N LYS A 449 -1.23 -8.69 -15.64
CA LYS A 449 -1.18 -9.34 -16.95
C LYS A 449 0.22 -9.30 -17.57
N HIS A 450 0.93 -8.17 -17.44
CA HIS A 450 2.26 -8.00 -18.04
C HIS A 450 3.39 -8.55 -17.18
N PHE A 451 3.31 -8.38 -15.86
CA PHE A 451 4.38 -8.71 -14.92
C PHE A 451 4.04 -9.87 -13.98
N GLY A 452 2.80 -10.34 -14.00
CA GLY A 452 2.28 -11.24 -12.97
C GLY A 452 1.84 -10.48 -11.72
N PRO A 453 1.06 -11.11 -10.83
CA PRO A 453 0.65 -10.48 -9.58
C PRO A 453 1.85 -10.18 -8.70
N PHE A 454 1.74 -9.10 -7.94
CA PHE A 454 2.74 -8.75 -6.93
C PHE A 454 2.93 -9.90 -5.93
N TYR A 455 4.17 -10.19 -5.57
CA TYR A 455 4.53 -11.28 -4.68
C TYR A 455 3.95 -11.08 -3.27
N ARG A 456 3.75 -12.20 -2.56
CA ARG A 456 3.30 -12.24 -1.16
C ARG A 456 4.52 -12.04 -0.28
N ILE A 457 4.39 -11.34 0.85
CA ILE A 457 5.53 -11.06 1.71
C ILE A 457 5.25 -11.49 3.14
N GLU A 458 6.12 -12.35 3.66
CA GLU A 458 6.18 -12.70 5.07
C GLU A 458 7.25 -11.82 5.75
N HIS A 459 6.80 -10.97 6.67
CA HIS A 459 7.66 -10.07 7.44
C HIS A 459 7.86 -10.58 8.86
N ILE A 460 9.10 -10.49 9.33
CA ILE A 460 9.47 -10.77 10.71
C ILE A 460 10.34 -9.62 11.19
N ILE A 461 9.90 -8.96 12.25
CA ILE A 461 10.64 -7.89 12.91
C ILE A 461 11.09 -8.43 14.26
N ILE A 462 12.41 -8.47 14.46
CA ILE A 462 13.04 -9.01 15.65
C ILE A 462 13.74 -7.87 16.37
N THR A 463 13.37 -7.66 17.64
CA THR A 463 14.01 -6.66 18.50
C THR A 463 14.68 -7.34 19.68
N PRO A 464 15.92 -6.97 20.06
CA PRO A 464 16.55 -7.47 21.26
C PRO A 464 15.83 -6.95 22.52
N LYS A 465 15.73 -7.78 23.55
CA LYS A 465 15.17 -7.33 24.85
C LYS A 465 16.11 -6.38 25.57
N ASN A 466 17.41 -6.60 25.43
CA ASN A 466 18.42 -5.63 25.86
C ASN A 466 18.56 -4.56 24.77
N GLN A 467 18.29 -3.30 25.09
CA GLN A 467 18.37 -2.17 24.16
C GLN A 467 19.65 -1.33 24.37
N GLU A 468 20.60 -1.83 25.16
CA GLU A 468 21.87 -1.15 25.39
C GLU A 468 22.77 -1.23 24.15
N SER A 469 23.26 -0.06 23.73
CA SER A 469 24.30 0.05 22.70
C SER A 469 25.66 -0.26 23.30
N PHE A 470 26.56 -0.83 22.50
CA PHE A 470 27.92 -1.18 22.92
C PHE A 470 28.96 -0.54 22.00
N TYR A 471 30.18 -0.36 22.48
CA TYR A 471 31.29 0.17 21.68
C TYR A 471 32.22 -0.96 21.30
N TYR A 472 32.56 -1.06 20.02
CA TYR A 472 33.49 -2.07 19.55
C TYR A 472 34.33 -1.53 18.38
N PRO A 473 35.66 -1.78 18.37
CA PRO A 473 36.51 -1.32 17.31
C PRO A 473 36.37 -2.16 16.04
N VAL A 474 36.34 -1.50 14.89
CA VAL A 474 36.37 -2.14 13.56
C VAL A 474 37.57 -1.68 12.76
N VAL A 475 38.06 -2.56 11.89
CA VAL A 475 39.20 -2.29 11.01
C VAL A 475 38.69 -1.70 9.70
N LEU A 476 38.74 -0.38 9.58
CA LEU A 476 38.37 0.31 8.35
C LEU A 476 39.66 0.76 7.66
N ASN A 477 39.96 0.18 6.50
CA ASN A 477 41.08 0.60 5.64
C ASN A 477 42.41 0.62 6.40
N HIS A 478 42.70 -0.50 7.08
CA HIS A 478 43.88 -0.71 7.92
C HIS A 478 44.00 0.20 9.17
N GLU A 479 42.96 1.00 9.48
CA GLU A 479 42.86 1.79 10.72
C GLU A 479 41.82 1.19 11.68
N LEU A 480 42.15 1.15 12.97
CA LEU A 480 41.22 0.69 14.01
C LEU A 480 40.36 1.87 14.49
N LYS A 481 39.05 1.84 14.23
CA LYS A 481 38.10 2.89 14.66
C LYS A 481 37.07 2.34 15.62
N ASN A 482 36.91 3.00 16.76
CA ASN A 482 35.90 2.63 17.75
C ASN A 482 34.54 3.24 17.38
N ILE A 483 33.53 2.39 17.17
CA ILE A 483 32.19 2.80 16.73
C ILE A 483 31.16 2.31 17.77
N SER A 484 30.10 3.09 17.95
CA SER A 484 28.92 2.68 18.74
C SER A 484 28.01 1.80 17.89
N TRP A 485 27.72 0.61 18.39
CA TRP A 485 26.84 -0.38 17.77
C TRP A 485 25.51 -0.47 18.51
N GLY A 486 24.43 -0.52 17.74
CA GLY A 486 23.09 -0.78 18.22
C GLY A 486 22.97 -2.19 18.80
N PRO A 487 21.94 -2.44 19.62
CA PRO A 487 21.77 -3.69 20.35
C PRO A 487 21.57 -4.91 19.43
N VAL A 488 21.12 -4.69 18.19
CA VAL A 488 20.93 -5.73 17.16
C VAL A 488 22.24 -6.41 16.78
N PHE A 489 23.37 -5.72 16.91
CA PHE A 489 24.68 -6.25 16.50
C PHE A 489 25.34 -7.12 17.56
N GLN A 490 24.69 -7.37 18.70
CA GLN A 490 25.19 -8.33 19.67
C GLN A 490 25.27 -9.72 19.04
N GLN A 491 26.45 -10.35 19.13
CA GLN A 491 26.74 -11.64 18.49
C GLN A 491 25.74 -12.74 18.90
N ASP A 492 25.43 -12.86 20.19
CA ASP A 492 24.46 -13.84 20.72
C ASP A 492 23.06 -13.64 20.13
N PHE A 493 22.65 -12.38 19.95
CA PHE A 493 21.37 -12.04 19.35
C PHE A 493 21.34 -12.37 17.85
N LEU A 494 22.40 -12.02 17.11
CA LEU A 494 22.51 -12.32 15.67
C LEU A 494 22.52 -13.83 15.41
N LEU A 495 23.26 -14.61 16.21
CA LEU A 495 23.26 -16.07 16.11
C LEU A 495 21.88 -16.67 16.41
N ALA A 496 21.19 -16.18 17.43
CA ALA A 496 19.84 -16.64 17.76
C ALA A 496 18.82 -16.28 16.67
N ALA A 497 18.93 -15.10 16.06
CA ALA A 497 18.08 -14.69 14.95
C ALA A 497 18.41 -15.44 13.64
N LEU A 498 19.68 -15.79 13.40
CA LEU A 498 20.08 -16.64 12.28
C LEU A 498 19.50 -18.06 12.41
N ASP A 499 19.55 -18.64 13.62
CA ASP A 499 18.95 -19.95 13.89
C ASP A 499 17.44 -19.94 13.63
N LEU A 500 16.73 -18.88 14.04
CA LEU A 500 15.31 -18.70 13.71
C LEU A 500 15.08 -18.66 12.19
N GLN A 501 15.88 -17.92 11.43
CA GLN A 501 15.76 -17.89 9.97
C GLN A 501 15.97 -19.28 9.35
N LEU A 502 17.01 -20.00 9.75
CA LEU A 502 17.32 -21.33 9.23
C LEU A 502 16.23 -22.36 9.57
N GLN A 503 15.60 -22.26 10.75
CA GLN A 503 14.44 -23.09 11.10
C GLN A 503 13.23 -22.80 10.21
N ILE A 504 13.00 -21.53 9.85
CA ILE A 504 11.92 -21.13 8.93
C ILE A 504 12.22 -21.61 7.50
N GLU A 505 13.46 -21.52 7.04
CA GLU A 505 13.86 -22.03 5.72
C GLU A 505 13.66 -23.54 5.57
N ASN A 506 13.81 -24.29 6.66
CA ASN A 506 13.61 -25.74 6.71
C ASN A 506 12.15 -26.16 7.01
N LEU A 507 11.24 -25.20 7.17
CA LEU A 507 9.84 -25.48 7.48
C LEU A 507 9.15 -26.17 6.29
N THR A 508 8.50 -27.29 6.58
CA THR A 508 7.72 -28.06 5.62
C THR A 508 6.24 -28.05 5.99
N ALA A 509 5.39 -27.94 4.97
CA ALA A 509 3.95 -28.03 5.13
C ALA A 509 3.42 -29.21 4.32
N ALA A 510 2.59 -30.04 4.95
CA ALA A 510 1.91 -31.14 4.25
C ALA A 510 0.68 -30.58 3.52
N PHE A 511 0.56 -30.87 2.23
CA PHE A 511 -0.59 -30.52 1.41
C PHE A 511 -0.97 -31.71 0.55
N ASP A 512 -2.17 -32.25 0.78
CA ASP A 512 -2.63 -33.53 0.22
C ASP A 512 -1.63 -34.68 0.46
N ASN A 513 -0.92 -35.12 -0.60
CA ASN A 513 0.12 -36.15 -0.57
C ASN A 513 1.55 -35.59 -0.74
N ASP A 514 1.69 -34.29 -0.98
CA ASP A 514 2.98 -33.63 -1.24
C ASP A 514 3.46 -32.86 0.01
N THR A 515 4.78 -32.81 0.18
CA THR A 515 5.44 -31.95 1.17
C THR A 515 5.94 -30.69 0.48
N ILE A 516 5.38 -29.54 0.86
CA ILE A 516 5.76 -28.23 0.31
C ILE A 516 6.96 -27.71 1.11
N HIS A 517 8.06 -27.44 0.41
CA HIS A 517 9.20 -26.71 0.95
C HIS A 517 9.12 -25.23 0.58
N LEU A 518 9.80 -24.37 1.36
CA LEU A 518 9.89 -22.95 1.04
C LEU A 518 10.49 -22.71 -0.37
N LYS A 519 11.48 -23.54 -0.77
CA LYS A 519 12.13 -23.45 -2.10
C LYS A 519 11.19 -23.68 -3.29
N ASP A 520 10.04 -24.31 -3.06
CA ASP A 520 9.07 -24.58 -4.12
C ASP A 520 8.16 -23.38 -4.41
N ILE A 521 7.97 -22.49 -3.41
CA ILE A 521 7.03 -21.38 -3.45
C ILE A 521 7.70 -20.00 -3.41
N CYS A 522 8.93 -19.91 -2.91
CA CYS A 522 9.64 -18.64 -2.77
C CYS A 522 10.03 -18.05 -4.12
N LEU A 523 10.24 -16.73 -4.15
CA LEU A 523 10.77 -16.05 -5.31
C LEU A 523 12.27 -16.36 -5.50
N SER A 524 12.63 -16.92 -6.66
CA SER A 524 14.03 -17.21 -7.04
C SER A 524 14.37 -16.53 -8.38
N PRO A 525 15.06 -15.37 -8.37
CA PRO A 525 15.25 -14.55 -9.56
C PRO A 525 16.17 -15.17 -10.61
N LEU A 526 17.14 -16.00 -10.19
CA LEU A 526 18.13 -16.61 -11.08
C LEU A 526 17.80 -18.07 -11.48
N LYS A 527 16.55 -18.51 -11.30
CA LYS A 527 16.16 -19.89 -11.68
C LYS A 527 16.24 -20.03 -13.22
N PRO A 528 16.89 -21.09 -13.78
CA PRO A 528 17.37 -22.32 -13.14
C PRO A 528 18.84 -22.32 -12.68
N LEU A 529 19.63 -21.26 -12.93
CA LEU A 529 21.05 -21.19 -12.56
C LEU A 529 21.26 -21.29 -11.04
N ASN A 530 20.40 -20.64 -10.26
CA ASN A 530 20.37 -20.72 -8.81
C ASN A 530 18.92 -20.83 -8.31
N SER A 531 18.65 -21.82 -7.45
CA SER A 531 17.33 -22.09 -6.89
C SER A 531 17.18 -21.62 -5.43
N ALA A 532 18.09 -20.78 -4.93
CA ALA A 532 17.95 -20.17 -3.61
C ALA A 532 16.85 -19.09 -3.60
N CYS A 533 16.20 -18.95 -2.46
CA CYS A 533 15.12 -17.98 -2.24
C CYS A 533 15.67 -16.57 -2.03
N ALA A 534 14.97 -15.56 -2.54
CA ALA A 534 15.33 -14.15 -2.38
C ALA A 534 14.99 -13.59 -0.98
N ILE A 535 15.54 -14.20 0.07
CA ILE A 535 15.32 -13.78 1.46
C ILE A 535 16.11 -12.49 1.71
N GLN A 536 15.41 -11.43 2.11
CA GLN A 536 15.99 -10.15 2.47
C GLN A 536 16.22 -10.13 3.98
N SER A 537 17.47 -10.34 4.40
CA SER A 537 17.89 -10.27 5.80
C SER A 537 19.35 -9.87 5.92
N ILE A 538 19.78 -9.36 7.09
CA ILE A 538 21.20 -9.04 7.35
C ILE A 538 22.12 -10.24 7.10
N PHE A 539 21.61 -11.45 7.30
CA PHE A 539 22.36 -12.70 7.16
C PHE A 539 22.74 -13.00 5.72
N GLY A 540 22.05 -12.38 4.74
CA GLY A 540 22.44 -12.43 3.34
C GLY A 540 23.86 -11.94 3.09
N PHE A 541 24.33 -10.90 3.83
CA PHE A 541 25.71 -10.42 3.72
C PHE A 541 26.77 -11.47 4.11
N TYR A 542 26.36 -12.48 4.88
CA TYR A 542 27.21 -13.58 5.38
C TYR A 542 26.84 -14.93 4.76
N GLN A 543 26.11 -14.92 3.63
CA GLN A 543 25.61 -16.10 2.93
C GLN A 543 24.85 -17.09 3.84
N ASN A 544 24.15 -16.58 4.86
CA ASN A 544 23.43 -17.36 5.88
C ASN A 544 24.29 -18.39 6.64
N LYS A 545 25.60 -18.17 6.79
CA LYS A 545 26.50 -19.07 7.53
C LYS A 545 26.87 -18.53 8.91
N ALA A 546 26.79 -19.40 9.92
CA ALA A 546 27.17 -19.05 11.29
C ALA A 546 28.69 -18.88 11.47
N ASP A 547 29.51 -19.48 10.60
CA ASP A 547 30.98 -19.46 10.71
C ASP A 547 31.57 -18.03 10.66
N PHE A 548 30.94 -17.12 9.92
CA PHE A 548 31.37 -15.72 9.83
C PHE A 548 31.26 -14.95 11.14
N PHE A 549 30.41 -15.41 12.07
CA PHE A 549 30.21 -14.76 13.36
C PHE A 549 31.17 -15.29 14.44
N GLN A 550 32.02 -16.28 14.16
CA GLN A 550 32.93 -16.84 15.17
C GLN A 550 34.10 -15.90 15.52
N ASN A 551 34.48 -14.99 14.62
CA ASN A 551 35.54 -14.03 14.82
C ASN A 551 34.96 -12.65 15.18
N GLU A 552 35.10 -12.21 16.44
CA GLU A 552 34.36 -11.05 16.97
C GLU A 552 34.62 -9.73 16.25
N THR A 553 35.80 -9.55 15.64
CA THR A 553 36.19 -8.29 14.97
C THR A 553 35.82 -8.25 13.49
N ASP A 554 35.71 -9.42 12.86
CA ASP A 554 35.61 -9.53 11.41
C ASP A 554 34.17 -9.32 10.94
N TYR A 555 33.18 -9.84 11.66
CA TYR A 555 31.78 -9.72 11.24
C TYR A 555 31.29 -8.27 11.24
N LEU A 556 31.62 -7.47 12.27
CA LEU A 556 31.25 -6.05 12.33
C LEU A 556 31.93 -5.23 11.23
N THR A 557 33.20 -5.56 10.95
CA THR A 557 33.98 -4.93 9.88
C THR A 557 33.37 -5.26 8.52
N HIS A 558 33.03 -6.54 8.28
CA HIS A 558 32.37 -7.01 7.07
C HIS A 558 30.99 -6.36 6.88
N PHE A 559 30.19 -6.28 7.95
CA PHE A 559 28.91 -5.55 7.90
C PHE A 559 29.10 -4.09 7.53
N LYS A 560 30.10 -3.40 8.09
CA LYS A 560 30.34 -1.99 7.78
C LYS A 560 30.70 -1.79 6.31
N ARG A 561 31.50 -2.68 5.75
CA ARG A 561 31.82 -2.73 4.32
C ARG A 561 30.57 -2.98 3.48
N CYS A 562 29.81 -4.02 3.77
CA CYS A 562 28.62 -4.39 3.01
C CYS A 562 27.45 -3.42 3.15
N SER A 563 27.29 -2.75 4.30
CA SER A 563 26.26 -1.72 4.47
C SER A 563 26.59 -0.44 3.70
N SER A 564 27.89 -0.16 3.48
CA SER A 564 28.36 0.98 2.69
C SER A 564 28.39 0.67 1.18
N ALA A 565 28.72 -0.57 0.82
CA ALA A 565 28.79 -1.07 -0.55
C ALA A 565 28.09 -2.45 -0.67
N PRO A 566 26.74 -2.51 -0.60
CA PRO A 566 25.99 -3.79 -0.61
C PRO A 566 26.08 -4.54 -1.94
N LYS A 567 26.58 -3.86 -2.97
CA LYS A 567 26.67 -4.36 -4.33
C LYS A 567 28.04 -4.95 -4.70
N ASP A 568 28.98 -4.97 -3.76
CA ASP A 568 30.20 -5.78 -3.86
C ASP A 568 29.80 -7.26 -3.96
N SER A 569 30.39 -8.01 -4.90
CA SER A 569 30.12 -9.44 -5.08
C SER A 569 30.36 -10.26 -3.80
N LYS A 570 31.26 -9.79 -2.92
CA LYS A 570 31.52 -10.45 -1.62
C LYS A 570 30.36 -10.30 -0.62
N CYS A 571 29.46 -9.37 -0.87
CA CYS A 571 28.29 -9.06 -0.03
C CYS A 571 26.99 -9.65 -0.60
N PHE A 572 27.04 -10.39 -1.70
CA PHE A 572 25.85 -10.99 -2.30
C PHE A 572 25.24 -12.05 -1.40
N ALA A 573 23.91 -12.03 -1.35
CA ALA A 573 23.13 -13.03 -0.66
C ALA A 573 23.15 -14.37 -1.42
N PRO A 574 22.75 -15.49 -0.77
CA PRO A 574 22.79 -16.83 -1.38
C PRO A 574 22.03 -16.96 -2.70
N PHE A 575 21.04 -16.10 -2.97
CA PHE A 575 20.31 -16.08 -4.24
C PHE A 575 21.08 -15.45 -5.41
N GLY A 576 22.29 -14.93 -5.17
CA GLY A 576 23.20 -14.41 -6.20
C GLY A 576 23.01 -12.94 -6.56
N GLY A 577 22.26 -12.18 -5.75
CA GLY A 577 22.09 -10.74 -5.91
C GLY A 577 22.39 -9.97 -4.62
N PRO A 578 22.56 -8.64 -4.72
CA PRO A 578 22.73 -7.78 -3.55
C PRO A 578 21.42 -7.62 -2.79
N ILE A 579 21.54 -7.28 -1.50
CA ILE A 579 20.40 -6.77 -0.71
C ILE A 579 20.16 -5.32 -1.16
N ASP A 580 18.90 -4.96 -1.45
CA ASP A 580 18.53 -3.66 -2.04
C ASP A 580 19.11 -2.48 -1.25
N SER A 581 18.98 -2.52 0.08
CA SER A 581 19.67 -1.63 1.00
C SER A 581 19.67 -2.19 2.42
N ALA A 582 20.63 -1.74 3.24
CA ALA A 582 20.63 -2.03 4.68
C ALA A 582 19.35 -1.51 5.39
N ALA A 583 18.64 -0.53 4.80
CA ALA A 583 17.40 0.02 5.34
C ALA A 583 16.19 -0.93 5.19
N VAL A 584 16.23 -1.91 4.28
CA VAL A 584 15.15 -2.89 4.13
C VAL A 584 15.24 -3.98 5.21
N VAL A 585 16.46 -4.27 5.67
CA VAL A 585 16.75 -5.36 6.61
C VAL A 585 16.97 -4.88 8.05
N LEU A 586 17.08 -3.57 8.28
CA LEU A 586 17.26 -2.96 9.60
C LEU A 586 16.23 -1.88 9.86
N GLY A 587 15.90 -1.66 11.14
CA GLY A 587 14.98 -0.62 11.57
C GLY A 587 15.45 0.08 12.85
N GLY A 588 14.86 1.25 13.13
CA GLY A 588 15.14 2.02 14.36
C GLY A 588 16.56 2.60 14.40
N PHE A 589 17.13 2.95 13.25
CA PHE A 589 18.40 3.66 13.15
C PHE A 589 18.16 5.16 12.89
N ASN A 590 19.12 6.00 13.27
CA ASN A 590 19.07 7.44 13.00
C ASN A 590 19.65 7.74 11.60
N GLU A 591 20.90 8.19 11.53
CA GLU A 591 21.59 8.53 10.28
C GLU A 591 22.44 7.38 9.74
N THR A 592 22.98 6.53 10.62
CA THR A 592 23.86 5.42 10.28
C THR A 592 23.23 4.08 10.67
N TYR A 593 23.41 3.08 9.81
CA TYR A 593 22.86 1.73 10.03
C TYR A 593 23.44 1.02 11.27
N ASP A 594 24.62 1.44 11.73
CA ASP A 594 25.27 0.88 12.93
C ASP A 594 24.41 1.06 14.19
N SER A 595 23.54 2.08 14.22
CA SER A 595 22.67 2.41 15.36
C SER A 595 21.34 1.62 15.40
N ALA A 596 21.16 0.64 14.51
CA ALA A 596 19.91 -0.09 14.36
C ALA A 596 19.44 -0.82 15.65
N GLN A 597 18.14 -0.71 15.91
CA GLN A 597 17.47 -1.29 17.09
C GLN A 597 16.56 -2.48 16.75
N ALA A 598 16.22 -2.66 15.48
CA ALA A 598 15.42 -3.78 15.00
C ALA A 598 16.05 -4.44 13.77
N LEU A 599 15.89 -5.75 13.68
CA LEU A 599 16.19 -6.55 12.50
C LEU A 599 14.88 -6.86 11.76
N VAL A 600 14.90 -6.80 10.43
CA VAL A 600 13.79 -7.17 9.57
C VAL A 600 14.23 -8.32 8.65
N ILE A 601 13.43 -9.38 8.64
CA ILE A 601 13.55 -10.49 7.68
C ILE A 601 12.29 -10.44 6.82
N ALA A 602 12.48 -10.29 5.51
CA ALA A 602 11.39 -10.35 4.53
C ALA A 602 11.60 -11.53 3.59
N ILE A 603 10.60 -12.40 3.51
CA ILE A 603 10.59 -13.57 2.63
C ILE A 603 9.53 -13.30 1.54
N PRO A 604 9.93 -13.10 0.28
CA PRO A 604 8.98 -12.98 -0.82
C PRO A 604 8.59 -14.36 -1.36
N VAL A 605 7.28 -14.61 -1.40
CA VAL A 605 6.65 -15.83 -1.93
C VAL A 605 5.89 -15.50 -3.21
N ILE A 606 5.99 -16.36 -4.22
CA ILE A 606 5.36 -16.13 -5.53
C ILE A 606 3.84 -16.13 -5.36
N ASN A 607 3.21 -15.08 -5.89
CA ASN A 607 1.75 -14.98 -5.95
C ASN A 607 1.26 -15.47 -7.32
N TYR A 608 0.03 -15.99 -7.37
CA TYR A 608 -0.59 -16.42 -8.61
C TYR A 608 -1.99 -15.79 -8.76
N ASN A 609 -2.40 -15.53 -9.99
CA ASN A 609 -3.77 -15.10 -10.28
C ASN A 609 -4.76 -16.25 -10.06
N ASP A 610 -4.30 -17.50 -10.21
CA ASP A 610 -5.07 -18.70 -9.93
C ASP A 610 -5.08 -19.01 -8.42
N TYR A 611 -6.29 -19.20 -7.89
CA TYR A 611 -6.52 -19.50 -6.48
C TYR A 611 -5.89 -20.84 -6.08
N ASP A 612 -5.99 -21.85 -6.93
CA ASP A 612 -5.52 -23.21 -6.62
C ASP A 612 -4.00 -23.27 -6.50
N MET A 613 -3.28 -22.52 -7.34
CA MET A 613 -1.82 -22.40 -7.26
C MET A 613 -1.39 -21.64 -6.00
N THR A 614 -2.17 -20.64 -5.59
CA THR A 614 -1.89 -19.84 -4.39
C THR A 614 -2.18 -20.61 -3.09
N LEU A 615 -2.99 -21.67 -3.15
CA LEU A 615 -3.35 -22.48 -1.98
C LEU A 615 -2.12 -23.12 -1.32
N LYS A 616 -1.14 -23.56 -2.12
CA LYS A 616 0.14 -24.10 -1.63
C LYS A 616 0.90 -23.09 -0.76
N ALA A 617 0.99 -21.85 -1.22
CA ALA A 617 1.60 -20.75 -0.47
C ALA A 617 0.85 -20.48 0.84
N ARG A 618 -0.49 -20.40 0.78
CA ARG A 618 -1.32 -20.16 1.98
C ARG A 618 -1.19 -21.26 3.04
N VAL A 619 -1.04 -22.52 2.63
CA VAL A 619 -0.86 -23.65 3.56
C VAL A 619 0.49 -23.57 4.24
N TRP A 620 1.55 -23.24 3.50
CA TRP A 620 2.86 -22.97 4.08
C TRP A 620 2.83 -21.78 5.04
N GLU A 621 2.19 -20.66 4.65
CA GLU A 621 2.00 -19.47 5.49
C GLU A 621 1.29 -19.81 6.82
N SER A 622 0.27 -20.68 6.79
CA SER A 622 -0.43 -21.11 8.01
C SER A 622 0.48 -21.89 8.95
N LYS A 623 1.33 -22.77 8.39
CA LYS A 623 2.33 -23.51 9.17
C LYS A 623 3.41 -22.58 9.73
N PHE A 624 3.84 -21.60 8.95
CA PHE A 624 4.76 -20.54 9.36
C PHE A 624 4.22 -19.73 10.53
N LEU A 625 2.97 -19.24 10.45
CA LEU A 625 2.31 -18.51 11.54
C LEU A 625 2.22 -19.36 12.81
N SER A 626 1.84 -20.63 12.67
CA SER A 626 1.75 -21.57 13.79
C SER A 626 3.10 -21.85 14.45
N PHE A 627 4.17 -21.91 13.65
CA PHE A 627 5.53 -22.09 14.14
C PHE A 627 6.02 -20.87 14.92
N ILE A 628 5.93 -19.67 14.34
CA ILE A 628 6.41 -18.44 15.01
C ILE A 628 5.59 -18.12 16.26
N LYS A 629 4.27 -18.36 16.24
CA LYS A 629 3.42 -18.14 17.42
C LYS A 629 3.85 -18.96 18.64
N ASN A 630 4.38 -20.16 18.42
CA ASN A 630 4.86 -21.05 19.49
C ASN A 630 6.36 -20.87 19.79
N TYR A 631 7.07 -20.11 18.97
CA TYR A 631 8.49 -19.84 19.16
C TYR A 631 8.68 -18.72 20.19
N SER A 632 9.46 -19.00 21.24
CA SER A 632 9.81 -18.00 22.25
C SER A 632 11.28 -18.13 22.62
N HIS A 633 11.95 -16.99 22.78
CA HIS A 633 13.38 -16.96 23.08
C HIS A 633 13.68 -15.90 24.17
N PRO A 634 14.64 -16.13 25.07
CA PRO A 634 14.94 -15.19 26.16
C PRO A 634 15.46 -13.84 25.67
N LEU A 635 16.27 -13.81 24.59
CA LEU A 635 16.99 -12.62 24.13
C LEU A 635 16.21 -11.69 23.18
N MET A 636 15.11 -12.17 22.56
CA MET A 636 14.43 -11.45 21.48
C MET A 636 12.92 -11.38 21.68
N ASN A 637 12.33 -10.29 21.17
CA ASN A 637 10.90 -10.13 20.94
C ASN A 637 10.64 -10.15 19.43
N ILE A 638 9.59 -10.85 19.02
CA ILE A 638 9.31 -11.12 17.61
C ILE A 638 7.92 -10.58 17.28
N ALA A 639 7.84 -9.74 16.26
CA ALA A 639 6.61 -9.37 15.59
C ALA A 639 6.62 -9.97 14.18
N TYR A 640 5.50 -10.50 13.72
CA TYR A 640 5.43 -11.20 12.44
C TYR A 640 4.13 -10.89 11.72
N LYS A 641 4.17 -10.97 10.40
CA LYS A 641 3.02 -10.83 9.49
C LYS A 641 3.22 -11.81 8.35
N ALA A 642 2.15 -12.53 8.00
CA ALA A 642 2.05 -13.23 6.72
C ALA A 642 0.96 -12.55 5.89
N GLU A 643 0.98 -12.71 4.57
CA GLU A 643 -0.01 -12.03 3.73
C GLU A 643 -1.44 -12.50 4.03
N ARG A 644 -1.65 -13.77 4.37
CA ARG A 644 -2.96 -14.29 4.81
C ARG A 644 -3.43 -13.83 6.19
N SER A 645 -2.54 -13.36 7.07
CA SER A 645 -2.87 -13.18 8.49
C SER A 645 -3.94 -12.11 8.73
N ILE A 646 -4.03 -11.11 7.83
CA ILE A 646 -5.06 -10.07 7.90
C ILE A 646 -6.45 -10.69 7.70
N GLN A 647 -6.61 -11.57 6.70
CA GLN A 647 -7.89 -12.23 6.43
C GLN A 647 -8.27 -13.17 7.58
N ASP A 648 -7.33 -13.99 8.07
CA ASP A 648 -7.57 -14.92 9.17
C ASP A 648 -8.00 -14.20 10.47
N GLU A 649 -7.39 -13.05 10.80
CA GLU A 649 -7.74 -12.29 12.02
C GLU A 649 -9.10 -11.57 11.91
N ILE A 650 -9.49 -11.10 10.72
CA ILE A 650 -10.83 -10.53 10.49
C ILE A 650 -11.91 -11.61 10.65
N GLU A 651 -11.69 -12.79 10.07
CA GLU A 651 -12.62 -13.94 10.21
C GLU A 651 -12.74 -14.39 11.67
N ARG A 652 -11.61 -14.48 12.39
CA ARG A 652 -11.60 -14.79 13.83
C ARG A 652 -12.40 -13.78 14.65
N GLY A 653 -12.28 -12.49 14.34
CA GLY A 653 -13.04 -11.42 14.99
C GLY A 653 -14.55 -11.57 14.76
N SER A 654 -14.96 -11.82 13.52
CA SER A 654 -16.39 -12.03 13.20
C SER A 654 -16.99 -13.23 13.93
N HIS A 655 -16.26 -14.34 14.04
CA HIS A 655 -16.74 -15.50 14.78
C HIS A 655 -16.92 -15.26 16.28
N SER A 656 -16.10 -14.42 16.91
CA SER A 656 -16.27 -14.07 18.33
C SER A 656 -17.53 -13.25 18.60
N ASP A 657 -17.99 -12.46 17.62
CA ASP A 657 -19.13 -11.56 17.80
C ASP A 657 -20.49 -12.26 17.65
N LEU A 658 -20.54 -13.42 16.96
CA LEU A 658 -21.77 -14.20 16.74
C LEU A 658 -22.56 -14.49 18.03
N LEU A 659 -21.88 -14.80 19.15
CA LEU A 659 -22.55 -15.07 20.41
C LEU A 659 -23.23 -13.82 20.98
N THR A 660 -22.55 -12.67 20.93
CA THR A 660 -23.11 -11.40 21.44
C THR A 660 -24.31 -10.95 20.61
N VAL A 661 -24.26 -11.14 19.30
CA VAL A 661 -25.37 -10.90 18.37
C VAL A 661 -26.55 -11.82 18.66
N ALA A 662 -26.31 -13.12 18.90
CA ALA A 662 -27.39 -14.04 19.26
C ALA A 662 -28.10 -13.63 20.57
N ILE A 663 -27.33 -13.17 21.59
CA ILE A 663 -27.89 -12.67 22.85
C ILE A 663 -28.74 -11.42 22.62
N SER A 664 -28.29 -10.48 21.78
CA SER A 664 -29.05 -9.26 21.50
C SER A 664 -30.40 -9.57 20.82
N TYR A 665 -30.45 -10.53 19.89
CA TYR A 665 -31.70 -10.99 19.29
C TYR A 665 -32.65 -11.64 20.30
N MET A 666 -32.12 -12.44 21.24
CA MET A 666 -32.94 -13.06 22.29
C MET A 666 -33.56 -12.01 23.22
N LEU A 667 -32.80 -10.98 23.59
CA LEU A 667 -33.30 -9.86 24.39
C LEU A 667 -34.35 -9.03 23.64
N MET A 668 -34.11 -8.73 22.36
CA MET A 668 -35.07 -8.02 21.49
C MET A 668 -36.38 -8.82 21.35
N PHE A 669 -36.29 -10.14 21.15
CA PHE A 669 -37.46 -11.02 21.12
C PHE A 669 -38.23 -11.00 22.45
N GLY A 670 -37.52 -11.07 23.57
CA GLY A 670 -38.12 -10.92 24.91
C GLY A 670 -38.84 -9.58 25.08
N TYR A 671 -38.24 -8.49 24.62
CA TYR A 671 -38.85 -7.16 24.66
C TYR A 671 -40.14 -7.08 23.84
N ILE A 672 -40.12 -7.55 22.59
CA ILE A 672 -41.27 -7.51 21.67
C ILE A 672 -42.45 -8.32 22.24
N THR A 673 -42.19 -9.53 22.73
CA THR A 673 -43.25 -10.39 23.29
C THR A 673 -43.89 -9.79 24.54
N VAL A 674 -43.11 -9.13 25.41
CA VAL A 674 -43.63 -8.49 26.63
C VAL A 674 -44.43 -7.24 26.31
N SER A 675 -43.86 -6.33 25.52
CA SER A 675 -44.43 -5.02 25.22
C SER A 675 -45.68 -5.04 24.34
N LEU A 676 -45.90 -6.09 23.53
CA LEU A 676 -47.14 -6.29 22.76
C LEU A 676 -48.28 -6.88 23.62
N GLY A 677 -47.97 -7.44 24.79
CA GLY A 677 -48.96 -8.00 25.72
C GLY A 677 -49.70 -6.91 26.50
N GLU A 678 -51.01 -7.09 26.69
CA GLU A 678 -51.78 -6.31 27.67
C GLU A 678 -51.76 -7.07 29.00
N TYR A 679 -51.37 -6.40 30.08
CA TYR A 679 -51.35 -6.99 31.42
C TYR A 679 -52.39 -6.30 32.28
N HIS A 680 -53.51 -6.98 32.56
CA HIS A 680 -54.51 -6.50 33.52
C HIS A 680 -54.50 -7.34 34.80
N GLU A 681 -54.35 -8.68 34.71
CA GLU A 681 -54.27 -9.56 35.88
C GLU A 681 -53.21 -10.68 35.72
N CYS A 682 -52.54 -11.07 36.81
CA CYS A 682 -51.54 -12.15 36.79
C CYS A 682 -52.11 -13.53 36.40
N LYS A 683 -53.42 -13.76 36.59
CA LYS A 683 -54.07 -15.04 36.24
C LYS A 683 -54.38 -15.16 34.75
N THR A 684 -54.59 -14.04 34.06
CA THR A 684 -54.84 -13.99 32.61
C THR A 684 -53.56 -13.83 31.80
N LEU A 685 -52.39 -13.73 32.46
CA LEU A 685 -51.10 -13.42 31.83
C LEU A 685 -50.71 -14.37 30.68
N LEU A 686 -50.94 -15.69 30.82
CA LEU A 686 -50.67 -16.66 29.74
C LEU A 686 -51.68 -16.57 28.59
N VAL A 687 -52.89 -16.05 28.84
CA VAL A 687 -53.97 -15.89 27.85
C VAL A 687 -53.84 -14.56 27.10
N GLU A 688 -53.45 -13.50 27.79
CA GLU A 688 -53.30 -12.13 27.27
C GLU A 688 -51.91 -11.87 26.67
N SER A 689 -50.93 -12.74 26.95
CA SER A 689 -49.60 -12.65 26.32
C SER A 689 -49.67 -12.86 24.81
N LYS A 690 -49.19 -11.87 24.05
CA LYS A 690 -49.07 -11.91 22.59
C LYS A 690 -47.79 -12.63 22.13
N PHE A 691 -47.43 -13.73 22.81
CA PHE A 691 -46.21 -14.48 22.52
C PHE A 691 -46.19 -15.03 21.10
N THR A 692 -47.30 -15.61 20.63
CA THR A 692 -47.47 -16.11 19.26
C THR A 692 -47.22 -15.02 18.23
N LEU A 693 -47.81 -13.84 18.46
CA LEU A 693 -47.68 -12.69 17.57
C LEU A 693 -46.24 -12.16 17.51
N GLY A 694 -45.56 -12.08 18.66
CA GLY A 694 -44.16 -11.66 18.74
C GLY A 694 -43.20 -12.66 18.09
N PHE A 695 -43.39 -13.96 18.34
CA PHE A 695 -42.54 -15.02 17.77
C PHE A 695 -42.63 -15.09 16.25
N PHE A 696 -43.86 -15.17 15.74
CA PHE A 696 -44.04 -15.18 14.29
C PHE A 696 -43.74 -13.82 13.65
N GLY A 697 -43.88 -12.71 14.37
CA GLY A 697 -43.44 -11.39 13.94
C GLY A 697 -41.95 -11.34 13.65
N VAL A 698 -41.11 -11.80 14.59
CA VAL A 698 -39.65 -11.90 14.38
C VAL A 698 -39.31 -12.91 13.27
N LEU A 699 -40.00 -14.06 13.22
CA LEU A 699 -39.78 -15.07 12.19
C LEU A 699 -40.06 -14.52 10.78
N ILE A 700 -41.13 -13.73 10.62
CA ILE A 700 -41.48 -13.10 9.33
C ILE A 700 -40.39 -12.13 8.87
N VAL A 701 -39.85 -11.33 9.79
CA VAL A 701 -38.70 -10.45 9.50
C VAL A 701 -37.52 -11.29 9.02
N LEU A 702 -37.17 -12.39 9.69
CA LEU A 702 -36.05 -13.25 9.27
C LEU A 702 -36.30 -13.87 7.89
N ILE A 703 -37.52 -14.34 7.60
CA ILE A 703 -37.90 -14.87 6.28
C ILE A 703 -37.73 -13.80 5.20
N SER A 704 -38.02 -12.53 5.49
CA SER A 704 -37.83 -11.44 4.52
C SER A 704 -36.36 -11.23 4.15
N VAL A 705 -35.44 -11.36 5.11
CA VAL A 705 -33.99 -11.23 4.89
C VAL A 705 -33.47 -12.41 4.08
N ILE A 706 -33.88 -13.64 4.45
CA ILE A 706 -33.53 -14.87 3.73
C ILE A 706 -34.06 -14.81 2.29
N SER A 707 -35.27 -14.29 2.08
CA SER A 707 -35.87 -14.14 0.75
C SER A 707 -35.11 -13.12 -0.11
N SER A 708 -34.64 -12.01 0.47
CA SER A 708 -33.81 -11.03 -0.24
C SER A 708 -32.46 -11.63 -0.63
N LEU A 709 -31.80 -12.32 0.32
CA LEU A 709 -30.55 -13.04 0.07
C LEU A 709 -30.70 -14.05 -1.07
N GLY A 710 -31.74 -14.89 -1.00
CA GLY A 710 -32.00 -15.92 -2.00
C GLY A 710 -32.35 -15.36 -3.38
N LEU A 711 -33.06 -14.23 -3.45
CA LEU A 711 -33.34 -13.58 -4.74
C LEU A 711 -32.05 -13.14 -5.44
N PHE A 712 -31.12 -12.54 -4.71
CA PHE A 712 -29.87 -12.05 -5.32
C PHE A 712 -28.88 -13.16 -5.61
N THR A 713 -28.84 -14.23 -4.81
CA THR A 713 -28.03 -15.41 -5.13
C THR A 713 -28.59 -16.16 -6.33
N PHE A 714 -29.91 -16.16 -6.52
CA PHE A 714 -30.54 -16.66 -7.74
C PHE A 714 -30.13 -15.86 -8.99
N LEU A 715 -29.84 -14.56 -8.83
CA LEU A 715 -29.30 -13.69 -9.88
C LEU A 715 -27.78 -13.79 -10.04
N GLY A 716 -27.09 -14.62 -9.24
CA GLY A 716 -25.64 -14.79 -9.29
C GLY A 716 -24.84 -13.64 -8.69
N ILE A 717 -25.44 -12.83 -7.82
CA ILE A 717 -24.75 -11.76 -7.09
C ILE A 717 -24.22 -12.34 -5.77
N PRO A 718 -22.90 -12.25 -5.49
CA PRO A 718 -22.33 -12.80 -4.27
C PRO A 718 -22.72 -11.97 -3.04
N ALA A 719 -22.83 -12.63 -1.90
CA ALA A 719 -23.09 -11.98 -0.62
C ALA A 719 -21.78 -11.57 0.09
N THR A 720 -21.88 -10.66 1.05
CA THR A 720 -20.75 -10.27 1.91
C THR A 720 -21.05 -10.63 3.36
N LEU A 721 -20.01 -10.77 4.19
CA LEU A 721 -20.19 -11.05 5.62
C LEU A 721 -20.95 -9.92 6.34
N ILE A 722 -20.70 -8.66 5.95
CA ILE A 722 -21.38 -7.46 6.47
C ILE A 722 -22.89 -7.55 6.24
N ILE A 723 -23.32 -8.06 5.08
CA ILE A 723 -24.73 -8.22 4.74
C ILE A 723 -25.42 -9.21 5.69
N VAL A 724 -24.78 -10.37 5.94
CA VAL A 724 -25.34 -11.42 6.80
C VAL A 724 -25.46 -10.95 8.26
N GLU A 725 -24.54 -10.11 8.73
CA GLU A 725 -24.52 -9.62 10.09
C GLU A 725 -25.46 -8.43 10.34
N VAL A 726 -25.41 -7.40 9.49
CA VAL A 726 -26.06 -6.10 9.76
C VAL A 726 -27.49 -6.02 9.26
N ILE A 727 -27.82 -6.63 8.11
CA ILE A 727 -29.16 -6.51 7.51
C ILE A 727 -30.26 -7.08 8.41
N PRO A 728 -30.12 -8.26 9.05
CA PRO A 728 -31.19 -8.78 9.90
C PRO A 728 -31.51 -7.84 11.07
N PHE A 729 -30.53 -7.13 11.61
CA PHE A 729 -30.75 -6.17 12.69
C PHE A 729 -31.54 -4.94 12.20
N LEU A 730 -31.14 -4.41 11.04
CA LEU A 730 -31.78 -3.26 10.42
C LEU A 730 -33.24 -3.55 10.06
N VAL A 731 -33.49 -4.69 9.41
CA VAL A 731 -34.83 -5.09 8.97
C VAL A 731 -35.70 -5.46 10.17
N LEU A 732 -35.12 -6.02 11.24
CA LEU A 732 -35.84 -6.26 12.50
C LEU A 732 -36.32 -4.96 13.14
N ALA A 733 -35.46 -3.93 13.23
CA ALA A 733 -35.85 -2.66 13.83
C ALA A 733 -37.06 -2.02 13.10
N VAL A 734 -37.00 -1.97 11.77
CA VAL A 734 -38.08 -1.43 10.93
C VAL A 734 -39.32 -2.33 10.96
N GLY A 735 -39.12 -3.65 10.87
CA GLY A 735 -40.21 -4.60 10.82
C GLY A 735 -41.03 -4.63 12.10
N VAL A 736 -40.35 -4.54 13.23
CA VAL A 736 -40.97 -4.50 14.55
C VAL A 736 -41.80 -3.23 14.74
N ASP A 737 -41.31 -2.06 14.31
CA ASP A 737 -42.06 -0.79 14.38
C ASP A 737 -43.43 -0.88 13.67
N ASN A 738 -43.43 -1.36 12.43
CA ASN A 738 -44.64 -1.61 11.66
C ASN A 738 -45.62 -2.57 12.37
N ILE A 739 -45.10 -3.62 13.01
CA ILE A 739 -45.91 -4.57 13.79
C ILE A 739 -46.55 -3.87 15.01
N PHE A 740 -45.78 -3.06 15.75
CA PHE A 740 -46.30 -2.31 16.89
C PHE A 740 -47.39 -1.33 16.49
N ILE A 741 -47.19 -0.57 15.42
CA ILE A 741 -48.17 0.42 14.95
C ILE A 741 -49.50 -0.29 14.64
N LEU A 742 -49.49 -1.42 13.93
CA LEU A 742 -50.72 -2.14 13.58
C LEU A 742 -51.43 -2.70 14.82
N VAL A 743 -50.70 -3.35 15.73
CA VAL A 743 -51.28 -4.00 16.92
C VAL A 743 -51.83 -2.97 17.91
N GLN A 744 -51.06 -1.92 18.19
CA GLN A 744 -51.50 -0.86 19.10
C GLN A 744 -52.67 -0.06 18.53
N ALA A 745 -52.70 0.19 17.22
CA ALA A 745 -53.84 0.85 16.59
C ALA A 745 -55.13 0.01 16.71
N PHE A 746 -55.03 -1.31 16.66
CA PHE A 746 -56.17 -2.19 16.88
C PHE A 746 -56.61 -2.22 18.35
N GLN A 747 -55.67 -2.35 19.29
CA GLN A 747 -55.92 -2.34 20.73
C GLN A 747 -56.59 -1.04 21.19
N ARG A 748 -56.13 0.12 20.69
CA ARG A 748 -56.72 1.43 20.99
C ARG A 748 -58.07 1.67 20.32
N GLY A 749 -58.40 0.96 19.25
CA GLY A 749 -59.63 1.18 18.49
C GLY A 749 -60.87 0.68 19.23
N GLU A 750 -61.80 1.56 19.58
CA GLU A 750 -63.05 1.18 20.26
C GLU A 750 -63.97 0.31 19.37
N LYS A 751 -64.57 -0.74 19.95
CA LYS A 751 -65.53 -1.62 19.27
C LYS A 751 -66.87 -0.90 19.12
N LYS A 752 -67.29 -0.61 17.88
CA LYS A 752 -68.64 -0.09 17.60
C LYS A 752 -69.69 -1.21 17.80
N PRO A 753 -70.87 -0.92 18.38
CA PRO A 753 -71.89 -1.94 18.60
C PRO A 753 -72.41 -2.49 17.26
N GLY A 754 -72.32 -3.81 17.09
CA GLY A 754 -72.79 -4.53 15.89
C GLY A 754 -71.74 -4.73 14.77
N GLN A 755 -70.50 -4.27 14.93
CA GLN A 755 -69.43 -4.45 13.95
C GLN A 755 -68.75 -5.83 14.08
N SER A 756 -68.54 -6.53 12.96
CA SER A 756 -67.78 -7.80 12.93
C SER A 756 -66.29 -7.58 13.17
N LEU A 757 -65.57 -8.63 13.61
CA LEU A 757 -64.13 -8.56 13.83
C LEU A 757 -63.38 -8.25 12.52
N GLU A 758 -63.83 -8.85 11.42
CA GLU A 758 -63.31 -8.67 10.07
C GLU A 758 -63.42 -7.22 9.61
N GLU A 759 -64.60 -6.60 9.77
CA GLU A 759 -64.81 -5.19 9.42
C GLU A 759 -63.99 -4.23 10.29
N ARG A 760 -63.81 -4.56 11.57
CA ARG A 760 -62.97 -3.78 12.48
C ARG A 760 -61.51 -3.83 12.05
N ILE A 761 -60.97 -5.02 11.75
CA ILE A 761 -59.60 -5.19 11.29
C ILE A 761 -59.40 -4.48 9.95
N GLY A 762 -60.33 -4.64 8.99
CA GLY A 762 -60.30 -3.94 7.72
C GLY A 762 -60.25 -2.42 7.89
N TYR A 763 -61.07 -1.87 8.78
CA TYR A 763 -61.06 -0.42 9.07
C TYR A 763 -59.74 0.06 9.68
N VAL A 764 -59.17 -0.67 10.65
CA VAL A 764 -57.88 -0.33 11.27
C VAL A 764 -56.74 -0.41 10.25
N VAL A 765 -56.70 -1.47 9.44
CA VAL A 765 -55.72 -1.64 8.36
C VAL A 765 -55.83 -0.50 7.35
N GLY A 766 -57.05 -0.10 6.96
CA GLY A 766 -57.28 1.04 6.07
C GLY A 766 -56.69 2.35 6.59
N LYS A 767 -56.70 2.57 7.91
CA LYS A 767 -56.16 3.78 8.54
C LYS A 767 -54.65 3.76 8.76
N VAL A 768 -54.06 2.58 8.99
CA VAL A 768 -52.65 2.45 9.39
C VAL A 768 -51.73 2.06 8.23
N ALA A 769 -52.20 1.22 7.31
CA ALA A 769 -51.39 0.70 6.21
C ALA A 769 -50.84 1.77 5.26
N PRO A 770 -51.52 2.90 4.95
CA PRO A 770 -50.93 3.97 4.16
C PRO A 770 -49.64 4.53 4.77
N SER A 771 -49.59 4.69 6.10
CA SER A 771 -48.41 5.18 6.82
C SER A 771 -47.28 4.14 6.81
N MET A 772 -47.59 2.86 7.02
CA MET A 772 -46.61 1.76 6.93
C MET A 772 -46.03 1.62 5.52
N LEU A 773 -46.87 1.76 4.48
CA LEU A 773 -46.46 1.75 3.08
C LEU A 773 -45.52 2.92 2.78
N LEU A 774 -45.89 4.14 3.21
CA LEU A 774 -45.08 5.34 2.99
C LEU A 774 -43.70 5.20 3.63
N SER A 775 -43.65 4.74 4.88
CA SER A 775 -42.39 4.49 5.60
C SER A 775 -41.53 3.47 4.84
N SER A 776 -42.10 2.32 4.49
CA SER A 776 -41.39 1.21 3.84
C SER A 776 -40.87 1.56 2.44
N ILE A 777 -41.68 2.23 1.61
CA ILE A 777 -41.26 2.70 0.27
C ILE A 777 -40.19 3.78 0.39
N SER A 778 -40.34 4.72 1.33
CA SER A 778 -39.36 5.78 1.54
C SER A 778 -37.99 5.20 1.94
N MET A 779 -37.96 4.32 2.94
CA MET A 779 -36.72 3.67 3.37
C MET A 779 -36.09 2.82 2.25
N SER A 780 -36.90 2.00 1.55
CA SER A 780 -36.41 1.21 0.42
C SER A 780 -35.84 2.08 -0.71
N SER A 781 -36.50 3.20 -1.03
CA SER A 781 -36.01 4.17 -2.03
C SER A 781 -34.68 4.81 -1.61
N CYS A 782 -34.53 5.17 -0.34
CA CYS A 782 -33.26 5.68 0.19
C CYS A 782 -32.12 4.65 0.05
N PHE A 783 -32.39 3.37 0.35
CA PHE A 783 -31.40 2.31 0.13
C PHE A 783 -31.09 2.11 -1.36
N PHE A 784 -32.09 2.15 -2.25
CA PHE A 784 -31.82 2.08 -3.68
C PHE A 784 -30.99 3.26 -4.20
N ILE A 785 -31.18 4.48 -3.67
CA ILE A 785 -30.31 5.62 -3.99
C ILE A 785 -28.87 5.35 -3.49
N GLY A 786 -28.71 4.68 -2.35
CA GLY A 786 -27.40 4.25 -1.83
C GLY A 786 -26.62 3.31 -2.77
N THR A 787 -27.30 2.62 -3.69
CA THR A 787 -26.64 1.75 -4.69
C THR A 787 -25.83 2.50 -5.74
N LEU A 788 -25.97 3.83 -5.81
CA LEU A 788 -25.17 4.69 -6.70
C LEU A 788 -23.73 4.86 -6.23
N THR A 789 -23.40 4.41 -5.03
CA THR A 789 -22.01 4.40 -4.54
C THR A 789 -21.16 3.44 -5.36
N GLU A 790 -19.93 3.85 -5.69
CA GLU A 790 -19.00 3.02 -6.47
C GLU A 790 -18.43 1.84 -5.66
N MET A 791 -18.40 1.98 -4.33
CA MET A 791 -17.85 1.00 -3.41
C MET A 791 -18.72 -0.28 -3.36
N PRO A 792 -18.21 -1.45 -3.79
CA PRO A 792 -19.01 -2.68 -3.93
C PRO A 792 -19.72 -3.12 -2.65
N ALA A 793 -19.03 -3.10 -1.51
CA ALA A 793 -19.63 -3.52 -0.24
C ALA A 793 -20.87 -2.69 0.15
N VAL A 794 -20.82 -1.36 0.00
CA VAL A 794 -21.94 -0.45 0.33
C VAL A 794 -23.06 -0.58 -0.71
N ARG A 795 -22.70 -0.68 -1.99
CA ARG A 795 -23.66 -0.85 -3.08
C ARG A 795 -24.47 -2.13 -2.92
N LEU A 796 -23.82 -3.25 -2.63
CA LEU A 796 -24.47 -4.53 -2.37
C LEU A 796 -25.32 -4.46 -1.09
N PHE A 797 -24.77 -3.93 0.01
CA PHE A 797 -25.53 -3.76 1.25
C PHE A 797 -26.84 -3.00 1.03
N ALA A 798 -26.78 -1.88 0.30
CA ALA A 798 -27.95 -1.04 0.04
C ALA A 798 -28.97 -1.75 -0.87
N LEU A 799 -28.50 -2.51 -1.87
CA LEU A 799 -29.36 -3.29 -2.77
C LEU A 799 -30.14 -4.39 -2.00
N TYR A 800 -29.44 -5.15 -1.15
CA TYR A 800 -30.04 -6.23 -0.35
C TYR A 800 -30.99 -5.68 0.71
N ALA A 801 -30.65 -4.58 1.38
CA ALA A 801 -31.50 -3.93 2.38
C ALA A 801 -32.78 -3.35 1.76
N GLY A 802 -32.67 -2.70 0.59
CA GLY A 802 -33.80 -2.13 -0.13
C GLY A 802 -34.88 -3.16 -0.50
N VAL A 803 -34.46 -4.33 -1.00
CA VAL A 803 -35.38 -5.44 -1.31
C VAL A 803 -35.90 -6.11 -0.06
N ALA A 804 -35.06 -6.34 0.95
CA ALA A 804 -35.48 -6.97 2.20
C ALA A 804 -36.62 -6.19 2.88
N LEU A 805 -36.57 -4.85 2.87
CA LEU A 805 -37.64 -4.00 3.41
C LEU A 805 -38.95 -4.09 2.61
N LEU A 806 -38.89 -4.21 1.28
CA LEU A 806 -40.09 -4.39 0.46
C LEU A 806 -40.73 -5.76 0.69
N VAL A 807 -39.92 -6.81 0.73
CA VAL A 807 -40.40 -8.18 1.05
C VAL A 807 -40.95 -8.23 2.47
N ASN A 808 -40.32 -7.54 3.42
CA ASN A 808 -40.82 -7.42 4.79
C ASN A 808 -42.20 -6.75 4.82
N PHE A 809 -42.39 -5.61 4.15
CA PHE A 809 -43.70 -4.97 4.06
C PHE A 809 -44.76 -5.88 3.41
N PHE A 810 -44.39 -6.60 2.33
CA PHE A 810 -45.28 -7.57 1.69
C PHE A 810 -45.72 -8.67 2.67
N LEU A 811 -44.78 -9.29 3.39
CA LEU A 811 -45.07 -10.32 4.38
C LEU A 811 -45.87 -9.79 5.58
N GLN A 812 -45.65 -8.54 5.98
CA GLN A 812 -46.41 -7.89 7.05
C GLN A 812 -47.88 -7.69 6.66
N MET A 813 -48.15 -7.23 5.43
CA MET A 813 -49.50 -6.99 4.94
C MET A 813 -50.26 -8.25 4.52
N THR A 814 -49.60 -9.42 4.53
CA THR A 814 -50.16 -10.71 4.13
C THR A 814 -50.12 -11.72 5.29
N CYS A 815 -48.94 -12.28 5.54
CA CYS A 815 -48.69 -13.31 6.53
C CYS A 815 -48.93 -12.81 7.96
N PHE A 816 -48.35 -11.67 8.34
CA PHE A 816 -48.51 -11.13 9.70
C PHE A 816 -49.96 -10.71 9.95
N LEU A 817 -50.60 -10.00 9.01
CA LEU A 817 -52.00 -9.64 9.12
C LEU A 817 -52.90 -10.88 9.28
N GLY A 818 -52.66 -11.95 8.51
CA GLY A 818 -53.38 -13.22 8.63
C GLY A 818 -53.23 -13.87 10.01
N LEU A 819 -52.00 -13.91 10.55
CA LEU A 819 -51.74 -14.40 11.91
C LEU A 819 -52.40 -13.52 12.98
N PHE A 820 -52.37 -12.20 12.80
CA PHE A 820 -53.01 -11.24 13.68
C PHE A 820 -54.54 -11.44 13.74
N ILE A 821 -55.17 -11.71 12.60
CA ILE A 821 -56.61 -12.04 12.53
C ILE A 821 -56.90 -13.34 13.27
N LEU A 822 -56.09 -14.38 13.07
CA LEU A 822 -56.26 -15.67 13.76
C LEU A 822 -56.07 -15.54 15.28
N ASP A 823 -55.08 -14.78 15.72
CA ASP A 823 -54.86 -14.51 17.14
C ASP A 823 -55.99 -13.67 17.75
N SER A 824 -56.52 -12.69 17.01
CA SER A 824 -57.69 -11.91 17.43
C SER A 824 -58.95 -12.78 17.54
N LYS A 825 -59.17 -13.71 16.59
CA LYS A 825 -60.25 -14.71 16.65
C LYS A 825 -60.09 -15.63 17.86
N ARG A 826 -58.86 -16.10 18.13
CA ARG A 826 -58.53 -16.91 19.32
C ARG A 826 -58.88 -16.18 20.61
N GLN A 827 -58.53 -14.89 20.70
CA GLN A 827 -58.77 -14.08 21.88
C GLN A 827 -60.27 -13.82 22.11
N GLU A 828 -61.06 -13.48 21.08
CA GLU A 828 -62.52 -13.32 21.23
C GLU A 828 -63.21 -14.65 21.62
N CYS A 829 -62.79 -15.79 21.06
CA CYS A 829 -63.33 -17.10 21.46
C CYS A 829 -63.01 -17.45 22.92
N GLN A 830 -61.82 -17.11 23.42
CA GLN A 830 -61.43 -17.37 24.81
C GLN A 830 -62.18 -16.45 25.79
N TYR A 831 -62.37 -15.17 25.47
CA TYR A 831 -63.21 -14.28 26.27
C TYR A 831 -64.69 -14.70 26.26
N ALA A 832 -65.21 -15.17 25.12
CA ALA A 832 -66.56 -15.70 25.04
C ALA A 832 -66.74 -16.94 25.93
N LYS A 833 -65.74 -17.84 25.96
CA LYS A 833 -65.75 -19.04 26.81
C LYS A 833 -65.63 -18.69 28.30
N ALA A 834 -64.74 -17.75 28.67
CA ALA A 834 -64.57 -17.28 30.03
C ALA A 834 -65.82 -16.56 30.56
N ASN A 835 -66.47 -15.71 29.75
CA ASN A 835 -67.74 -15.08 30.11
C ASN A 835 -68.90 -16.08 30.23
N PHE A 836 -68.90 -17.14 29.42
CA PHE A 836 -69.89 -18.22 29.51
C PHE A 836 -69.70 -19.07 30.77
N GLU A 837 -68.46 -19.35 31.16
CA GLU A 837 -68.13 -20.02 32.44
C GLU A 837 -68.45 -19.14 33.66
N PHE A 838 -68.26 -17.82 33.56
CA PHE A 838 -68.62 -16.87 34.62
C PHE A 838 -70.15 -16.73 34.79
N LEU A 839 -70.92 -16.80 33.71
CA LEU A 839 -72.39 -16.81 33.75
C LEU A 839 -72.98 -18.15 34.27
N LEU A 840 -72.18 -19.21 34.31
CA LEU A 840 -72.57 -20.53 34.82
C LEU A 840 -72.14 -20.79 36.28
N GLN A 841 -71.47 -19.85 36.94
CA GLN A 841 -71.22 -19.96 38.38
C GLN A 841 -72.53 -19.73 39.15
N PRO A 842 -72.95 -20.68 40.02
CA PRO A 842 -74.08 -20.43 40.91
C PRO A 842 -73.74 -19.25 41.83
N ALA A 843 -74.67 -18.31 41.95
CA ALA A 843 -74.59 -17.25 42.94
C ALA A 843 -74.76 -17.90 44.32
N ASP A 844 -73.64 -18.05 45.05
CA ASP A 844 -73.64 -18.30 46.50
C ASP A 844 -73.64 -16.97 47.27
#